data_AF-A0A0S8KKZ7-F1
#
_entry.id   AF-A0A0S8KKZ7-F1
#
_cell.length_a   1.000
_cell.length_b   1.000
_cell.length_c   1.000
_cell.angle_alpha   90.00
_cell.angle_beta   90.00
_cell.angle_gamma   90.00
#
_symmetry.space_group_name_H-M   'P 1'
#
loop_
_entity.id
_entity.type
_entity.pdbx_description
1 polymer ?
#
loop_
_entity_poly.entity_id
_entity_poly.type
_entity_poly.pdbx_seq_one_letter_code
_entity_poly.pdbx_strand_id
1 'polypeptide(L)'
;MRHYVVGLDSKPALQEQHAGGKGASLAWLRRAGFKVPPGFVVTSAAFEDMLDAADIKLLSHRKTWTPDELEQIRQRITACPMPDGLASQIAKAYRGLESVAVRSSMVGEDGLVASFAGQLDTVLEVQGLDSVLDAVRQCWASLFNWRLFQYLNQREPDLQHALLQTLSMAVVVQCMVDAEAAGVAFSADPVTGQSDVVIEAARGLGDAVVQGLVQPDRYVVDARNIVAETAVVEKGSPVLEDDLILRLVGLVRDVAERRECPQDIEWAWDGADFHLLQCRPITSLVGKTVYSNRMVSEMVPGLIKPLVWHTNTTSIVRNVFGRMFTELLGDADIDYESMIKRIHSRIYANVTLLGDLFDRLGMPVNFFEMVTRDETAQRRRPKLSIRSLGAMARLLRFAWRHSRVVDATTSFVHRHHQQLEPFRRTEVSDLEPQELLARYDELAQLHGETQWFVFIGPVNMNVRNRILDRLVERSAPDVVPSDLIRGLVGLKALEPNQELQKLASTAAAQDSETRRLLAEGDDDTIRQVLSTSEQGQALVHAVDAFLERYGFLSSSGTDFAGTSWVENPTVIWHCIGRSAAHPMERSADDVAAIRETTRRRVRSALNPVERLLFDRLLASTVALIDLREQVSLLMSKDAFQMRRIFLALADHLVARGHLTERDDIFYLTYGELLQLVDGELPSDLAKETVRARKAEMERDAQIEPPDTVCGDHVPTQPVSLPQDQQYLVGIRGSSGMARGRARIVLDPSQAPVSLSQDDILVVPFTDVGWTPLLSGVGGIVAETGGQLSHTAIVAREYGLPAVVSVKQATRLIQDGQRVTVDGDSGRVYLGR
;
A
#
# COMPACT_ATOMS: atom_id res chain seq x y z
N MET A 1 36.80 12.69 41.18
CA MET A 1 36.93 11.32 40.65
C MET A 1 36.17 11.26 39.35
N ARG A 2 36.77 10.76 38.27
CA ARG A 2 36.04 10.46 37.02
C ARG A 2 35.06 9.32 37.27
N HIS A 3 33.87 9.43 36.69
CA HIS A 3 32.83 8.39 36.76
C HIS A 3 33.00 7.46 35.57
N TYR A 4 33.65 6.31 35.78
CA TYR A 4 33.92 5.35 34.71
C TYR A 4 32.80 4.33 34.51
N VAL A 5 31.98 4.12 35.54
CA VAL A 5 30.86 3.19 35.49
C VAL A 5 29.56 3.91 35.82
N VAL A 6 28.56 3.72 34.97
CA VAL A 6 27.23 4.32 35.12
C VAL A 6 26.15 3.25 35.00
N GLY A 7 25.11 3.33 35.82
CA GLY A 7 23.95 2.45 35.71
C GLY A 7 23.15 2.74 34.44
N LEU A 8 22.50 1.73 33.86
CA LEU A 8 21.64 1.88 32.68
C LEU A 8 20.44 2.83 32.91
N ASP A 9 20.06 3.08 34.15
CA ASP A 9 19.00 4.01 34.54
C ASP A 9 19.47 5.48 34.69
N SER A 10 20.79 5.71 34.61
CA SER A 10 21.38 7.02 34.86
C SER A 10 21.26 7.98 33.67
N LYS A 11 21.25 9.30 33.93
CA LYS A 11 21.25 10.32 32.87
C LYS A 11 22.48 10.25 31.95
N PRO A 12 23.72 10.02 32.44
CA PRO A 12 24.88 9.86 31.57
C PRO A 12 24.75 8.68 30.61
N ALA A 13 24.10 7.59 31.02
CA ALA A 13 23.89 6.43 30.16
C ALA A 13 23.01 6.74 28.93
N LEU A 14 22.17 7.78 28.97
CA LEU A 14 21.35 8.21 27.81
C LEU A 14 22.16 8.95 26.73
N GLN A 15 23.39 9.36 27.04
CA GLN A 15 24.22 10.13 26.13
C GLN A 15 25.16 9.19 25.39
N GLU A 16 24.99 9.10 24.07
CA GLU A 16 25.81 8.24 23.21
C GLU A 16 27.31 8.50 23.35
N GLN A 17 27.69 9.76 23.55
CA GLN A 17 29.08 10.20 23.80
C GLN A 17 29.73 9.47 24.99
N HIS A 18 28.93 9.07 25.99
CA HIS A 18 29.39 8.42 27.21
C HIS A 18 29.18 6.90 27.20
N ALA A 19 28.07 6.43 26.62
CA ALA A 19 27.63 5.05 26.70
C ALA A 19 27.71 4.27 25.37
N GLY A 20 28.12 4.92 24.28
CA GLY A 20 28.02 4.40 22.92
C GLY A 20 26.57 4.21 22.46
N GLY A 21 26.39 3.74 21.22
CA GLY A 21 25.08 3.54 20.60
C GLY A 21 24.19 2.57 21.40
N LYS A 22 24.68 1.36 21.66
CA LYS A 22 23.92 0.31 22.36
C LYS A 22 23.60 0.67 23.79
N GLY A 23 24.59 1.20 24.53
CA GLY A 23 24.42 1.60 25.92
C GLY A 23 23.36 2.71 26.06
N ALA A 24 23.40 3.72 25.19
CA ALA A 24 22.39 4.77 25.14
C ALA A 24 21.01 4.23 24.74
N SER A 25 20.96 3.25 23.83
CA SER A 25 19.71 2.64 23.44
C SER A 25 19.05 1.84 24.57
N LEU A 26 19.82 1.02 25.29
CA LEU A 26 19.35 0.24 26.44
C LEU A 26 18.90 1.13 27.60
N ALA A 27 19.64 2.21 27.87
CA ALA A 27 19.27 3.18 28.89
C ALA A 27 17.93 3.85 28.58
N TRP A 28 17.70 4.18 27.30
CA TRP A 28 16.43 4.74 26.85
C TRP A 28 15.29 3.74 27.00
N LEU A 29 15.47 2.47 26.59
CA LEU A 29 14.44 1.43 26.71
C LEU A 29 14.01 1.26 28.17
N ARG A 30 14.98 1.14 29.08
CA ARG A 30 14.72 0.99 30.51
C ARG A 30 13.98 2.19 31.10
N ARG A 31 14.38 3.41 30.72
CA ARG A 31 13.71 4.65 31.16
C ARG A 31 12.30 4.81 30.59
N ALA A 32 12.06 4.28 29.39
CA ALA A 32 10.74 4.24 28.77
C ALA A 32 9.82 3.19 29.41
N GLY A 33 10.32 2.35 30.33
CA GLY A 33 9.53 1.37 31.06
C GLY A 33 9.51 -0.02 30.43
N PHE A 34 10.33 -0.28 29.42
CA PHE A 34 10.48 -1.62 28.85
C PHE A 34 11.36 -2.50 29.76
N LYS A 35 11.08 -3.80 29.77
CA LYS A 35 11.86 -4.78 30.54
C LYS A 35 13.22 -4.98 29.87
N VAL A 36 14.26 -4.43 30.47
CA VAL A 36 15.66 -4.55 30.03
C VAL A 36 16.44 -5.23 31.15
N PRO A 37 17.23 -6.28 30.85
CA PRO A 37 18.02 -6.96 31.87
C PRO A 37 18.93 -5.98 32.65
N PRO A 38 19.09 -6.16 33.97
CA PRO A 38 19.98 -5.32 34.78
C PRO A 38 21.41 -5.27 34.23
N GLY A 39 22.08 -4.14 34.42
CA GLY A 39 23.42 -3.95 33.89
C GLY A 39 23.94 -2.54 34.11
N PHE A 40 25.16 -2.31 33.65
CA PHE A 40 25.86 -1.04 33.72
C PHE A 40 26.70 -0.81 32.45
N VAL A 41 27.13 0.43 32.27
CA VAL A 41 27.99 0.84 31.16
C VAL A 41 29.34 1.30 31.72
N VAL A 42 30.41 0.72 31.20
CA VAL A 42 31.76 1.24 31.31
C VAL A 42 31.90 2.33 30.25
N THR A 43 32.11 3.56 30.68
CA THR A 43 32.01 4.75 29.83
C THR A 43 33.19 4.87 28.87
N SER A 44 32.98 5.63 27.78
CA SER A 44 34.05 6.01 26.84
C SER A 44 35.26 6.66 27.50
N ALA A 45 35.07 7.42 28.58
CA ALA A 45 36.17 8.02 29.34
C ALA A 45 37.12 6.97 29.94
N ALA A 46 36.62 5.77 30.28
CA ALA A 46 37.46 4.68 30.74
C ALA A 46 38.34 4.11 29.62
N PHE A 47 37.84 4.12 28.39
CA PHE A 47 38.59 3.70 27.20
C PHE A 47 39.67 4.71 26.84
N GLU A 48 39.37 6.01 26.89
CA GLU A 48 40.36 7.08 26.68
C GLU A 48 41.56 6.95 27.64
N ASP A 49 41.28 6.75 28.93
CA ASP A 49 42.32 6.57 29.94
C ASP A 49 43.08 5.25 29.79
N MET A 50 42.44 4.22 29.23
CA MET A 50 43.12 2.99 28.83
C MET A 50 44.12 3.26 27.72
N LEU A 51 43.70 3.96 26.65
CA LEU A 51 44.58 4.27 25.51
C LEU A 51 45.81 5.05 25.95
N ASP A 52 45.62 6.03 26.85
CA ASP A 52 46.73 6.77 27.47
C ASP A 52 47.65 5.86 28.30
N ALA A 53 47.09 4.98 29.13
CA ALA A 53 47.86 4.05 29.98
C ALA A 53 48.65 3.01 29.15
N ALA A 54 48.09 2.57 28.03
CA ALA A 54 48.74 1.64 27.12
C ALA A 54 49.75 2.33 26.18
N ASP A 55 49.95 3.65 26.30
CA ASP A 55 50.79 4.50 25.43
C ASP A 55 50.41 4.34 23.93
N ILE A 56 49.09 4.29 23.68
CA ILE A 56 48.49 4.28 22.34
C ILE A 56 48.02 5.70 22.07
N LYS A 57 48.88 6.52 21.44
CA LYS A 57 48.50 7.87 21.02
C LYS A 57 47.36 7.81 20.00
N LEU A 58 46.41 8.74 20.10
CA LEU A 58 45.35 8.95 19.09
C LEU A 58 45.93 8.82 17.67
N LEU A 59 45.42 7.86 16.92
CA LEU A 59 45.95 7.34 15.65
C LEU A 59 45.85 8.33 14.47
N SER A 60 45.65 9.62 14.76
CA SER A 60 45.23 10.69 13.85
C SER A 60 46.23 11.05 12.74
N HIS A 61 47.48 10.56 12.83
CA HIS A 61 48.54 10.92 11.89
C HIS A 61 48.87 9.86 10.83
N ARG A 62 48.25 8.67 10.86
CA ARG A 62 48.55 7.57 9.94
C ARG A 62 47.37 7.23 9.04
N LYS A 63 47.62 7.20 7.72
CA LYS A 63 46.60 6.92 6.69
C LYS A 63 46.42 5.42 6.38
N THR A 64 47.40 4.59 6.73
CA THR A 64 47.41 3.16 6.41
C THR A 64 47.87 2.35 7.62
N TRP A 65 47.25 1.19 7.79
CA TRP A 65 47.47 0.24 8.87
C TRP A 65 47.74 -1.15 8.29
N THR A 66 48.66 -1.89 8.89
CA THR A 66 48.88 -3.30 8.55
C THR A 66 48.21 -4.22 9.58
N PRO A 67 47.88 -5.48 9.21
CA PRO A 67 47.33 -6.46 10.16
C PRO A 67 48.21 -6.64 11.40
N ASP A 68 49.54 -6.71 11.22
CA ASP A 68 50.50 -6.94 12.30
C ASP A 68 50.54 -5.76 13.29
N GLU A 69 50.44 -4.52 12.80
CA GLU A 69 50.42 -3.32 13.66
C GLU A 69 49.16 -3.24 14.51
N LEU A 70 48.00 -3.57 13.93
CA LEU A 70 46.75 -3.63 14.68
C LEU A 70 46.77 -4.74 15.72
N GLU A 71 47.34 -5.90 15.39
CA GLU A 71 47.49 -7.01 16.34
C GLU A 71 48.41 -6.63 17.52
N GLN A 72 49.50 -5.90 17.28
CA GLN A 72 50.33 -5.36 18.36
C GLN A 72 49.56 -4.40 19.27
N ILE A 73 48.69 -3.55 18.72
CA ILE A 73 47.83 -2.66 19.50
C ILE A 73 46.86 -3.48 20.36
N ARG A 74 46.21 -4.50 19.79
CA ARG A 74 45.32 -5.41 20.52
C ARG A 74 46.03 -6.05 21.71
N GLN A 75 47.23 -6.60 21.49
CA GLN A 75 48.02 -7.23 22.54
C GLN A 75 48.39 -6.23 23.66
N ARG A 76 48.72 -4.98 23.31
CA ARG A 76 48.99 -3.92 24.30
C ARG A 76 47.74 -3.61 25.13
N ILE A 77 46.57 -3.49 24.52
CA ILE A 77 45.30 -3.24 25.21
C ILE A 77 44.97 -4.39 26.17
N THR A 78 45.09 -5.64 25.70
CA THR A 78 44.78 -6.81 26.53
C THR A 78 45.78 -7.01 27.66
N ALA A 79 47.05 -6.65 27.47
CA ALA A 79 48.09 -6.75 28.51
C ALA A 79 48.11 -5.57 29.48
N CYS A 80 47.52 -4.42 29.12
CA CYS A 80 47.52 -3.23 29.96
C CYS A 80 46.68 -3.46 31.24
N PRO A 81 47.19 -3.06 32.42
CA PRO A 81 46.39 -3.03 33.63
C PRO A 81 45.23 -2.02 33.50
N MET A 82 44.14 -2.30 34.21
CA MET A 82 42.99 -1.39 34.24
C MET A 82 43.36 -0.03 34.86
N PRO A 83 42.82 1.09 34.34
CA PRO A 83 42.99 2.41 34.94
C PRO A 83 42.62 2.47 36.43
N ASP A 84 43.31 3.32 37.19
CA ASP A 84 43.14 3.45 38.63
C ASP A 84 41.68 3.76 39.01
N GLY A 85 41.13 2.91 39.89
CA GLY A 85 39.76 3.05 40.39
C GLY A 85 38.67 2.49 39.46
N LEU A 86 38.97 2.11 38.21
CA LEU A 86 37.99 1.48 37.31
C LEU A 86 37.58 0.09 37.82
N ALA A 87 38.55 -0.78 38.13
CA ALA A 87 38.27 -2.15 38.58
C ALA A 87 37.39 -2.17 39.84
N SER A 88 37.61 -1.22 40.76
CA SER A 88 36.79 -1.05 41.97
C SER A 88 35.36 -0.59 41.65
N GLN A 89 35.19 0.33 40.68
CA GLN A 89 33.87 0.76 40.22
C GLN A 89 33.11 -0.39 39.53
N ILE A 90 33.79 -1.18 38.68
CA ILE A 90 33.21 -2.37 38.04
C ILE A 90 32.83 -3.40 39.11
N ALA A 91 33.71 -3.69 40.07
CA ALA A 91 33.43 -4.64 41.16
C ALA A 91 32.20 -4.23 41.98
N LYS A 92 32.01 -2.93 42.21
CA LYS A 92 30.84 -2.40 42.90
C LYS A 92 29.56 -2.57 42.08
N ALA A 93 29.61 -2.33 40.76
CA ALA A 93 28.46 -2.43 39.87
C ALA A 93 28.10 -3.87 39.50
N TYR A 94 29.08 -4.77 39.45
CA TYR A 94 28.90 -6.20 39.19
C TYR A 94 28.34 -6.97 40.39
N ARG A 95 28.38 -6.39 41.61
CA ARG A 95 27.90 -7.06 42.81
C ARG A 95 26.42 -7.44 42.68
N GLY A 96 26.13 -8.74 42.77
CA GLY A 96 24.79 -9.30 42.65
C GLY A 96 24.40 -9.67 41.21
N LEU A 97 25.31 -9.54 40.25
CA LEU A 97 25.17 -10.11 38.92
C LEU A 97 25.96 -11.42 38.89
N GLU A 98 25.33 -12.52 38.46
CA GLU A 98 25.98 -13.85 38.40
C GLU A 98 26.65 -14.06 37.04
N SER A 99 25.85 -14.22 35.98
CA SER A 99 26.30 -14.39 34.60
C SER A 99 25.95 -13.16 33.76
N VAL A 100 26.92 -12.60 33.05
CA VAL A 100 26.76 -11.37 32.26
C VAL A 100 27.25 -11.51 30.83
N ALA A 101 26.58 -10.82 29.91
CA ALA A 101 27.07 -10.49 28.59
C ALA A 101 27.87 -9.17 28.63
N VAL A 102 29.06 -9.18 28.04
CA VAL A 102 29.93 -8.01 27.89
C VAL A 102 29.97 -7.64 26.41
N ARG A 103 29.37 -6.49 26.08
CA ARG A 103 29.06 -6.07 24.70
C ARG A 103 29.77 -4.76 24.38
N SER A 104 30.48 -4.72 23.26
CA SER A 104 31.05 -3.47 22.73
C SER A 104 29.93 -2.49 22.32
N SER A 105 30.10 -1.21 22.68
CA SER A 105 29.18 -0.12 22.36
C SER A 105 29.99 1.10 21.89
N MET A 106 30.27 1.17 20.59
CA MET A 106 31.03 2.26 19.99
C MET A 106 30.18 3.53 19.87
N VAL A 107 30.81 4.70 19.99
CA VAL A 107 30.15 5.99 19.69
C VAL A 107 29.96 6.07 18.18
N GLY A 108 28.73 6.35 17.72
CA GLY A 108 28.36 6.32 16.31
C GLY A 108 28.07 4.92 15.76
N GLU A 109 28.06 3.86 16.58
CA GLU A 109 27.81 2.48 16.14
C GLU A 109 26.43 2.27 15.51
N ASP A 110 25.43 2.93 16.10
CA ASP A 110 24.01 2.85 15.73
C ASP A 110 23.54 4.14 15.01
N GLY A 111 24.49 4.89 14.44
CA GLY A 111 24.24 6.12 13.70
C GLY A 111 23.63 5.88 12.32
N LEU A 112 23.04 6.94 11.75
CA LEU A 112 22.35 6.88 10.45
C LEU A 112 23.29 6.68 9.24
N VAL A 113 24.59 6.87 9.43
CA VAL A 113 25.59 6.94 8.34
C VAL A 113 26.45 5.67 8.26
N ALA A 114 26.61 4.92 9.36
CA ALA A 114 27.37 3.67 9.37
C ALA A 114 26.83 2.71 10.44
N SER A 115 26.40 1.52 10.02
CA SER A 115 26.09 0.41 10.94
C SER A 115 27.28 -0.54 11.00
N PHE A 116 27.81 -0.80 12.19
CA PHE A 116 28.94 -1.71 12.43
C PHE A 116 28.50 -3.11 12.86
N ALA A 117 27.29 -3.51 12.45
CA ALA A 117 26.68 -4.79 12.83
C ALA A 117 27.64 -5.97 12.59
N GLY A 118 27.88 -6.77 13.64
CA GLY A 118 28.72 -7.96 13.60
C GLY A 118 30.24 -7.72 13.49
N GLN A 119 30.72 -6.48 13.52
CA GLN A 119 32.16 -6.18 13.35
C GLN A 119 32.94 -6.12 14.66
N LEU A 120 32.26 -5.85 15.78
CA LEU A 120 32.86 -5.69 17.12
C LEU A 120 32.54 -6.89 18.01
N ASP A 121 33.39 -7.16 19.01
CA ASP A 121 33.30 -8.40 19.80
C ASP A 121 32.28 -8.27 20.94
N THR A 122 31.54 -9.36 21.15
CA THR A 122 30.66 -9.58 22.30
C THR A 122 31.06 -10.89 22.98
N VAL A 123 31.17 -10.88 24.30
CA VAL A 123 31.49 -12.07 25.10
C VAL A 123 30.28 -12.41 25.96
N LEU A 124 29.75 -13.61 25.80
CA LEU A 124 28.57 -14.09 26.53
C LEU A 124 28.97 -14.99 27.70
N GLU A 125 28.03 -15.20 28.63
CA GLU A 125 28.18 -16.12 29.77
C GLU A 125 29.41 -15.87 30.67
N VAL A 126 29.79 -14.60 30.84
CA VAL A 126 30.95 -14.23 31.65
C VAL A 126 30.58 -14.29 33.13
N GLN A 127 31.36 -15.07 33.90
CA GLN A 127 31.18 -15.25 35.34
C GLN A 127 32.46 -14.91 36.10
N GLY A 128 32.31 -14.15 37.19
CA GLY A 128 33.43 -13.73 38.03
C GLY A 128 34.03 -12.39 37.59
N LEU A 129 34.49 -11.61 38.58
CA LEU A 129 34.99 -10.26 38.36
C LEU A 129 36.18 -10.21 37.40
N ASP A 130 37.15 -11.11 37.57
CA ASP A 130 38.37 -11.12 36.75
C ASP A 130 38.03 -11.36 35.27
N SER A 131 37.14 -12.31 34.98
CA SER A 131 36.66 -12.58 33.63
C SER A 131 35.86 -11.42 33.03
N VAL A 132 35.11 -10.67 33.84
CA VAL A 132 34.45 -9.43 33.38
C VAL A 132 35.47 -8.37 33.00
N LEU A 133 36.54 -8.18 33.79
CA LEU A 133 37.61 -7.25 33.46
C LEU A 133 38.34 -7.67 32.17
N ASP A 134 38.59 -8.96 31.98
CA ASP A 134 39.19 -9.50 30.76
C ASP A 134 38.30 -9.27 29.54
N ALA A 135 37.00 -9.55 29.66
CA ALA A 135 36.03 -9.34 28.60
C ALA A 135 35.90 -7.86 28.21
N VAL A 136 35.94 -6.93 29.19
CA VAL A 136 35.95 -5.49 28.92
C VAL A 136 37.17 -5.10 28.08
N ARG A 137 38.37 -5.61 28.42
CA ARG A 137 39.59 -5.38 27.63
C ARG A 137 39.49 -5.98 26.24
N GLN A 138 38.89 -7.17 26.11
CA GLN A 138 38.67 -7.81 24.82
C GLN A 138 37.73 -6.98 23.93
N CYS A 139 36.64 -6.45 24.47
CA CYS A 139 35.75 -5.54 23.75
C CYS A 139 36.50 -4.30 23.26
N TRP A 140 37.32 -3.66 24.10
CA TRP A 140 38.16 -2.53 23.68
C TRP A 140 39.17 -2.89 22.59
N ALA A 141 39.81 -4.05 22.71
CA ALA A 141 40.73 -4.53 21.68
C ALA A 141 40.03 -4.81 20.35
N SER A 142 38.73 -5.16 20.36
CA SER A 142 37.96 -5.45 19.15
C SER A 142 37.83 -4.26 18.18
N LEU A 143 37.97 -3.03 18.69
CA LEU A 143 38.03 -1.82 17.87
C LEU A 143 39.22 -1.82 16.90
N PHE A 144 40.26 -2.61 17.19
CA PHE A 144 41.46 -2.75 16.37
C PHE A 144 41.48 -4.07 15.59
N ASN A 145 40.34 -4.75 15.44
CA ASN A 145 40.27 -5.93 14.58
C ASN A 145 40.48 -5.54 13.11
N TRP A 146 41.35 -6.28 12.39
CA TRP A 146 41.63 -6.02 10.97
C TRP A 146 40.36 -6.00 10.10
N ARG A 147 39.37 -6.86 10.41
CA ARG A 147 38.08 -6.92 9.70
C ARG A 147 37.31 -5.60 9.72
N LEU A 148 37.37 -4.85 10.83
CA LEU A 148 36.69 -3.55 10.97
C LEU A 148 37.28 -2.52 10.00
N PHE A 149 38.61 -2.51 9.86
CA PHE A 149 39.32 -1.62 8.96
C PHE A 149 39.10 -1.99 7.48
N GLN A 150 39.03 -3.29 7.16
CA GLN A 150 38.65 -3.73 5.83
C GLN A 150 37.21 -3.30 5.46
N TYR A 151 36.28 -3.43 6.40
CA TYR A 151 34.90 -3.00 6.24
C TYR A 151 34.79 -1.49 5.97
N LEU A 152 35.49 -0.67 6.76
CA LEU A 152 35.54 0.79 6.57
C LEU A 152 36.11 1.21 5.20
N ASN A 153 37.19 0.55 4.76
CA ASN A 153 37.80 0.81 3.45
C ASN A 153 36.87 0.51 2.27
N GLN A 154 35.96 -0.46 2.41
CA GLN A 154 35.09 -0.91 1.31
C GLN A 154 33.84 -0.06 1.14
N ARG A 155 33.25 0.47 2.23
CA ARG A 155 31.98 1.21 2.17
C ARG A 155 32.15 2.71 1.97
N GLU A 156 33.07 3.36 2.70
CA GLU A 156 33.29 4.81 2.58
C GLU A 156 34.76 5.18 2.87
N PRO A 157 35.62 5.28 1.83
CA PRO A 157 37.03 5.61 1.98
C PRO A 157 37.28 6.96 2.70
N ASP A 158 36.35 7.91 2.55
CA ASP A 158 36.46 9.26 3.11
C ASP A 158 36.07 9.31 4.60
N LEU A 159 35.19 8.41 5.08
CA LEU A 159 34.78 8.30 6.48
C LEU A 159 35.87 7.69 7.37
N GLN A 160 36.78 6.90 6.79
CA GLN A 160 37.86 6.26 7.53
C GLN A 160 38.67 7.29 8.32
N HIS A 161 38.98 8.45 7.73
CA HIS A 161 39.80 9.45 8.42
C HIS A 161 39.03 10.18 9.54
N ALA A 162 37.73 10.40 9.38
CA ALA A 162 36.88 11.07 10.37
C ALA A 162 36.56 10.18 11.57
N LEU A 163 36.23 8.90 11.34
CA LEU A 163 35.98 7.92 12.40
C LEU A 163 37.24 7.60 13.20
N LEU A 164 38.41 7.52 12.55
CA LEU A 164 39.70 7.29 13.23
C LEU A 164 40.11 8.44 14.16
N GLN A 165 39.61 9.65 13.93
CA GLN A 165 39.83 10.82 14.80
C GLN A 165 38.89 10.85 16.01
N THR A 166 37.78 10.11 15.97
CA THR A 166 36.72 10.12 17.00
C THR A 166 36.49 8.74 17.62
N LEU A 167 37.40 7.79 17.41
CA LEU A 167 37.33 6.42 17.97
C LEU A 167 37.14 6.46 19.47
N SER A 168 35.94 6.14 19.91
CA SER A 168 35.56 6.10 21.31
C SER A 168 34.60 4.94 21.51
N MET A 169 34.85 4.14 22.55
CA MET A 169 34.12 2.92 22.82
C MET A 169 33.74 2.84 24.29
N ALA A 170 32.46 2.65 24.54
CA ALA A 170 31.93 2.18 25.80
C ALA A 170 31.75 0.65 25.76
N VAL A 171 31.58 0.04 26.94
CA VAL A 171 31.27 -1.39 27.06
C VAL A 171 30.05 -1.56 27.95
N VAL A 172 29.04 -2.27 27.43
CA VAL A 172 27.83 -2.61 28.17
C VAL A 172 28.06 -3.96 28.87
N VAL A 173 27.84 -4.00 30.17
CA VAL A 173 27.82 -5.24 30.96
C VAL A 173 26.38 -5.48 31.42
N GLN A 174 25.76 -6.55 30.94
CA GLN A 174 24.34 -6.81 31.12
C GLN A 174 24.11 -8.25 31.59
N CYS A 175 23.17 -8.49 32.51
CA CYS A 175 22.80 -9.85 32.93
C CYS A 175 22.37 -10.71 31.74
N MET A 176 22.82 -11.96 31.76
CA MET A 176 22.27 -13.00 30.88
C MET A 176 20.81 -13.28 31.25
N VAL A 177 19.99 -13.51 30.23
CA VAL A 177 18.61 -13.98 30.38
C VAL A 177 18.61 -15.48 30.12
N ASP A 178 18.03 -16.25 31.02
CA ASP A 178 17.77 -17.67 30.81
C ASP A 178 16.57 -17.80 29.87
N ALA A 179 16.85 -17.84 28.56
CA ALA A 179 15.86 -17.70 27.51
C ALA A 179 15.35 -19.05 27.02
N GLU A 180 14.05 -19.28 27.07
CA GLU A 180 13.39 -20.41 26.39
C GLU A 180 13.35 -20.19 24.87
N ALA A 181 13.18 -18.94 24.46
CA ALA A 181 13.23 -18.49 23.07
C ALA A 181 13.85 -17.11 22.96
N ALA A 182 14.54 -16.83 21.87
CA ALA A 182 15.12 -15.53 21.59
C ALA A 182 15.23 -15.29 20.09
N GLY A 183 15.43 -14.03 19.71
CA GLY A 183 15.58 -13.70 18.30
C GLY A 183 15.56 -12.20 18.03
N VAL A 184 15.17 -11.87 16.80
CA VAL A 184 15.15 -10.52 16.27
C VAL A 184 13.75 -10.18 15.81
N ALA A 185 13.34 -8.93 16.01
CA ALA A 185 12.08 -8.41 15.50
C ALA A 185 12.30 -7.06 14.82
N PHE A 186 11.84 -6.96 13.58
CA PHE A 186 11.86 -5.72 12.80
C PHE A 186 10.47 -5.09 12.85
N SER A 187 10.40 -3.81 13.21
CA SER A 187 9.13 -3.07 13.27
C SER A 187 8.57 -2.69 11.90
N ALA A 188 9.33 -2.96 10.84
CA ALA A 188 8.98 -2.84 9.44
C ALA A 188 9.81 -3.88 8.67
N ASP A 189 9.30 -4.37 7.54
CA ASP A 189 10.06 -5.28 6.70
C ASP A 189 11.37 -4.60 6.21
N PRO A 190 12.55 -5.14 6.56
CA PRO A 190 13.83 -4.50 6.26
C PRO A 190 14.18 -4.46 4.76
N VAL A 191 13.43 -5.19 3.93
CA VAL A 191 13.57 -5.26 2.46
C VAL A 191 12.56 -4.35 1.77
N THR A 192 11.27 -4.53 2.08
CA THR A 192 10.18 -3.84 1.37
C THR A 192 9.84 -2.48 1.99
N GLY A 193 10.17 -2.27 3.26
CA GLY A 193 9.74 -1.11 4.03
C GLY A 193 8.27 -1.13 4.42
N GLN A 194 7.55 -2.24 4.21
CA GLN A 194 6.18 -2.40 4.69
C GLN A 194 6.12 -2.29 6.22
N SER A 195 5.02 -1.78 6.75
CA SER A 195 4.78 -1.62 8.20
C SER A 195 4.48 -2.94 8.93
N ASP A 196 4.71 -4.07 8.27
CA ASP A 196 4.57 -5.39 8.83
C ASP A 196 5.71 -5.66 9.81
N VAL A 197 5.37 -6.29 10.93
CA VAL A 197 6.38 -6.70 11.92
C VAL A 197 6.88 -8.08 11.53
N VAL A 198 8.18 -8.19 11.28
CA VAL A 198 8.84 -9.45 10.95
C VAL A 198 9.59 -9.94 12.18
N ILE A 199 9.26 -11.15 12.64
CA ILE A 199 9.89 -11.78 13.80
C ILE A 199 10.63 -13.02 13.32
N GLU A 200 11.90 -13.12 13.71
CA GLU A 200 12.71 -14.33 13.59
C GLU A 200 12.98 -14.87 14.99
N ALA A 201 12.61 -16.12 15.26
CA ALA A 201 12.74 -16.72 16.58
C ALA A 201 13.42 -18.10 16.52
N ALA A 202 14.25 -18.40 17.51
CA ALA A 202 14.78 -19.74 17.76
C ALA A 202 14.67 -20.10 19.25
N ARG A 203 14.76 -21.40 19.56
CA ARG A 203 14.80 -21.90 20.95
C ARG A 203 16.18 -21.65 21.56
N GLY A 204 16.21 -21.29 22.85
CA GLY A 204 17.44 -21.03 23.58
C GLY A 204 18.03 -19.63 23.35
N LEU A 205 19.35 -19.51 23.41
CA LEU A 205 20.07 -18.22 23.33
C LEU A 205 20.05 -17.63 21.90
N GLY A 206 19.70 -16.35 21.78
CA GLY A 206 19.48 -15.66 20.51
C GLY A 206 20.75 -15.40 19.66
N ASP A 207 21.94 -15.61 20.21
CA ASP A 207 23.21 -15.39 19.50
C ASP A 207 23.35 -16.29 18.25
N ALA A 208 22.79 -17.49 18.31
CA ALA A 208 22.76 -18.42 17.18
C ALA A 208 21.93 -17.91 15.99
N VAL A 209 20.89 -17.10 16.25
CA VAL A 209 20.06 -16.46 15.20
C VAL A 209 20.81 -15.26 14.60
N VAL A 210 21.39 -14.41 15.45
CA VAL A 210 22.12 -13.20 15.02
C VAL A 210 23.37 -13.56 14.20
N GLN A 211 24.02 -14.69 14.50
CA GLN A 211 25.17 -15.21 13.76
C GLN A 211 24.81 -16.07 12.55
N GLY A 212 23.51 -16.34 12.30
CA GLY A 212 23.05 -17.17 11.19
C GLY A 212 23.45 -18.65 11.29
N LEU A 213 23.72 -19.14 12.50
CA LEU A 213 24.13 -20.52 12.77
C LEU A 213 22.95 -21.49 12.86
N VAL A 214 21.75 -20.97 13.13
CA VAL A 214 20.49 -21.72 13.20
C VAL A 214 19.49 -21.06 12.28
N GLN A 215 18.68 -21.86 11.58
CA GLN A 215 17.55 -21.35 10.80
C GLN A 215 16.40 -21.04 11.77
N PRO A 216 15.98 -19.77 11.92
CA PRO A 216 14.90 -19.40 12.83
C PRO A 216 13.53 -19.67 12.19
N ASP A 217 12.50 -19.80 13.03
CA ASP A 217 11.12 -19.64 12.59
C ASP A 217 10.89 -18.18 12.21
N ARG A 218 10.13 -17.95 11.13
CA ARG A 218 9.78 -16.61 10.66
C ARG A 218 8.28 -16.38 10.76
N TYR A 219 7.92 -15.26 11.37
CA TYR A 219 6.54 -14.81 11.54
C TYR A 219 6.38 -13.41 10.96
N VAL A 220 5.33 -13.18 10.17
CA VAL A 220 5.00 -11.85 9.62
C VAL A 220 3.63 -11.45 10.13
N VAL A 221 3.55 -10.30 10.79
CA VAL A 221 2.29 -9.77 11.33
C VAL A 221 1.97 -8.43 10.68
N ASP A 222 0.80 -8.36 10.04
CA ASP A 222 0.38 -7.20 9.29
C ASP A 222 -0.03 -6.02 10.21
N ALA A 223 -0.25 -4.84 9.61
CA ALA A 223 -0.71 -3.64 10.31
C ALA A 223 -1.97 -3.84 11.18
N ARG A 224 -2.80 -4.86 10.91
CA ARG A 224 -4.06 -5.16 11.60
C ARG A 224 -3.89 -6.15 12.76
N ASN A 225 -2.66 -6.56 13.07
CA ASN A 225 -2.33 -7.62 14.05
C ASN A 225 -2.84 -9.00 13.61
N ILE A 226 -2.86 -9.27 12.30
CA ILE A 226 -3.16 -10.60 11.76
C ILE A 226 -1.83 -11.25 11.38
N VAL A 227 -1.60 -12.48 11.86
CA VAL A 227 -0.46 -13.29 11.44
C VAL A 227 -0.68 -13.67 9.97
N ALA A 228 0.10 -13.06 9.10
CA ALA A 228 -0.03 -13.18 7.65
C ALA A 228 0.81 -14.36 7.10
N GLU A 229 1.95 -14.64 7.73
CA GLU A 229 2.85 -15.73 7.34
C GLU A 229 3.46 -16.36 8.59
N THR A 230 3.52 -17.70 8.60
CA THR A 230 4.21 -18.50 9.60
C THR A 230 5.04 -19.56 8.88
N ALA A 231 6.36 -19.39 8.88
CA ALA A 231 7.30 -20.34 8.31
C ALA A 231 8.09 -21.01 9.45
N VAL A 232 7.75 -22.26 9.76
CA VAL A 232 8.37 -23.04 10.84
C VAL A 232 9.39 -24.01 10.26
N VAL A 233 10.57 -24.09 10.87
CA VAL A 233 11.68 -24.93 10.38
C VAL A 233 11.46 -26.40 10.73
N GLU A 234 11.05 -26.71 11.96
CA GLU A 234 10.69 -28.07 12.37
C GLU A 234 9.20 -28.33 12.20
N LYS A 235 8.83 -29.35 11.41
CA LYS A 235 7.43 -29.75 11.22
C LYS A 235 6.78 -30.12 12.55
N GLY A 236 6.00 -29.21 13.13
CA GLY A 236 4.99 -29.53 14.14
C GLY A 236 5.03 -28.75 15.46
N SER A 237 6.00 -27.87 15.72
CA SER A 237 5.95 -27.03 16.93
C SER A 237 6.63 -25.66 16.71
N PRO A 238 5.84 -24.59 16.51
CA PRO A 238 6.41 -23.25 16.40
C PRO A 238 7.15 -22.86 17.68
N VAL A 239 8.19 -22.04 17.55
CA VAL A 239 8.93 -21.47 18.68
C VAL A 239 8.02 -20.57 19.53
N LEU A 240 7.11 -19.83 18.89
CA LEU A 240 6.15 -18.94 19.57
C LEU A 240 4.70 -19.29 19.17
N GLU A 241 3.81 -19.27 20.16
CA GLU A 241 2.36 -19.34 19.95
C GLU A 241 1.80 -17.97 19.50
N ASP A 242 0.66 -17.95 18.80
CA ASP A 242 0.03 -16.74 18.24
C ASP A 242 -0.15 -15.61 19.27
N ASP A 243 -0.57 -15.94 20.50
CA ASP A 243 -0.74 -14.95 21.58
C ASP A 243 0.59 -14.29 21.98
N LEU A 244 1.69 -15.05 21.99
CA LEU A 244 3.03 -14.52 22.30
C LEU A 244 3.56 -13.68 21.15
N ILE A 245 3.31 -14.09 19.90
CA ILE A 245 3.65 -13.32 18.70
C ILE A 245 2.98 -11.94 18.77
N LEU A 246 1.67 -11.89 19.03
CA LEU A 246 0.93 -10.62 19.09
C LEU A 246 1.38 -9.74 20.27
N ARG A 247 1.74 -10.33 21.41
CA ARG A 247 2.34 -9.59 22.53
C ARG A 247 3.68 -8.94 22.15
N LEU A 248 4.56 -9.69 21.47
CA LEU A 248 5.85 -9.17 21.02
C LEU A 248 5.68 -8.06 19.96
N VAL A 249 4.75 -8.23 19.01
CA VAL A 249 4.38 -7.20 18.02
C VAL A 249 3.97 -5.90 18.72
N GLY A 250 3.16 -5.99 19.77
CA GLY A 250 2.76 -4.83 20.57
C GLY A 250 3.95 -4.08 21.16
N LEU A 251 4.93 -4.80 21.71
CA LEU A 251 6.16 -4.23 22.26
C LEU A 251 7.02 -3.56 21.16
N VAL A 252 7.23 -4.25 20.05
CA VAL A 252 8.05 -3.77 18.92
C VAL A 252 7.48 -2.48 18.33
N ARG A 253 6.16 -2.42 18.17
CA ARG A 253 5.46 -1.22 17.68
C ARG A 253 5.55 -0.05 18.64
N ASP A 254 5.36 -0.27 19.94
CA ASP A 254 5.48 0.78 20.96
C ASP A 254 6.91 1.36 21.00
N VAL A 255 7.93 0.50 20.90
CA VAL A 255 9.32 0.95 20.80
C VAL A 255 9.55 1.81 19.55
N ALA A 256 9.08 1.37 18.37
CA ALA A 256 9.23 2.11 17.12
C ALA A 256 8.46 3.45 17.11
N GLU A 257 7.25 3.48 17.65
CA GLU A 257 6.44 4.70 17.78
C GLU A 257 7.14 5.74 18.64
N ARG A 258 7.67 5.34 19.80
CA ARG A 258 8.39 6.24 20.71
C ARG A 258 9.76 6.66 20.18
N ARG A 259 10.40 5.86 19.33
CA ARG A 259 11.65 6.21 18.63
C ARG A 259 11.44 7.07 17.40
N GLU A 260 10.21 7.15 16.90
CA GLU A 260 9.84 7.86 15.68
C GLU A 260 10.57 7.36 14.41
N CYS A 261 11.06 6.12 14.40
CA CYS A 261 11.64 5.47 13.22
C CYS A 261 11.60 3.93 13.34
N PRO A 262 11.64 3.17 12.22
CA PRO A 262 11.64 1.72 12.24
C PRO A 262 12.83 1.15 13.02
N GLN A 263 12.56 0.15 13.86
CA GLN A 263 13.54 -0.45 14.76
C GLN A 263 13.78 -1.93 14.43
N ASP A 264 15.04 -2.31 14.55
CA ASP A 264 15.55 -3.67 14.67
C ASP A 264 15.80 -3.93 16.16
N ILE A 265 15.11 -4.92 16.73
CA ILE A 265 15.05 -5.19 18.17
C ILE A 265 15.47 -6.64 18.42
N GLU A 266 16.49 -6.83 19.26
CA GLU A 266 16.85 -8.14 19.80
C GLU A 266 16.07 -8.39 21.09
N TRP A 267 15.50 -9.58 21.24
CA TRP A 267 14.63 -9.93 22.36
C TRP A 267 14.88 -11.35 22.87
N ALA A 268 14.50 -11.59 24.12
CA ALA A 268 14.48 -12.91 24.74
C ALA A 268 13.20 -13.13 25.56
N TRP A 269 12.73 -14.37 25.61
CA TRP A 269 11.57 -14.83 26.37
C TRP A 269 12.05 -15.80 27.46
N ASP A 270 11.77 -15.46 28.72
CA ASP A 270 12.21 -16.22 29.91
C ASP A 270 11.16 -17.22 30.45
N GLY A 271 10.10 -17.49 29.67
CA GLY A 271 8.94 -18.27 30.12
C GLY A 271 7.82 -17.43 30.76
N ALA A 272 8.09 -16.19 31.17
CA ALA A 272 7.13 -15.31 31.82
C ALA A 272 6.93 -13.96 31.12
N ASP A 273 8.01 -13.33 30.65
CA ASP A 273 7.96 -12.03 29.99
C ASP A 273 9.07 -11.83 28.94
N PHE A 274 8.84 -10.88 28.03
CA PHE A 274 9.84 -10.47 27.04
C PHE A 274 10.85 -9.49 27.63
N HIS A 275 12.13 -9.75 27.39
CA HIS A 275 13.24 -8.85 27.69
C HIS A 275 13.81 -8.28 26.40
N LEU A 276 13.99 -6.96 26.33
CA LEU A 276 14.63 -6.30 25.20
C LEU A 276 16.13 -6.19 25.45
N LEU A 277 16.91 -6.81 24.56
CA LEU A 277 18.36 -6.95 24.68
C LEU A 277 19.11 -5.88 23.89
N GLN A 278 18.53 -5.40 22.79
CA GLN A 278 19.08 -4.34 21.94
C GLN A 278 17.96 -3.69 21.12
N CYS A 279 18.17 -2.44 20.70
CA CYS A 279 17.27 -1.71 19.80
C CYS A 279 18.09 -0.73 18.96
N ARG A 280 17.93 -0.75 17.63
CA ARG A 280 18.60 0.16 16.71
C ARG A 280 17.72 0.51 15.49
N PRO A 281 17.95 1.65 14.80
CA PRO A 281 17.22 1.98 13.58
C PRO A 281 17.51 0.98 12.43
N ILE A 282 16.50 0.69 11.61
CA ILE A 282 16.69 -0.11 10.39
C ILE A 282 17.36 0.75 9.31
N THR A 283 18.70 0.78 9.29
CA THR A 283 19.49 1.63 8.38
C THR A 283 19.26 1.34 6.89
N SER A 284 18.82 0.14 6.52
CA SER A 284 18.45 -0.20 5.13
C SER A 284 17.25 0.60 4.61
N LEU A 285 16.42 1.15 5.51
CA LEU A 285 15.22 1.92 5.19
C LEU A 285 15.40 3.43 5.40
N VAL A 286 16.37 3.85 6.22
CA VAL A 286 16.55 5.27 6.54
C VAL A 286 17.15 6.03 5.35
N GLY A 287 16.53 7.16 4.99
CA GLY A 287 16.99 8.03 3.90
C GLY A 287 16.61 7.55 2.50
N LYS A 288 15.94 6.41 2.37
CA LYS A 288 15.43 5.90 1.09
C LYS A 288 14.02 6.39 0.80
N THR A 289 13.76 6.63 -0.48
CA THR A 289 12.42 6.92 -0.98
C THR A 289 11.56 5.66 -0.93
N VAL A 290 10.37 5.79 -0.36
CA VAL A 290 9.38 4.71 -0.25
C VAL A 290 8.29 4.92 -1.30
N TYR A 291 8.06 3.89 -2.09
CA TYR A 291 7.06 3.81 -3.13
C TYR A 291 5.97 2.83 -2.72
N SER A 292 4.69 3.15 -2.92
CA SER A 292 3.56 2.26 -2.57
C SER A 292 2.52 2.21 -3.68
N ASN A 293 2.06 1.02 -4.03
CA ASN A 293 0.95 0.80 -4.94
C ASN A 293 -0.41 0.78 -4.21
N ARG A 294 -0.43 0.68 -2.87
CA ARG A 294 -1.65 0.46 -2.05
C ARG A 294 -2.72 1.51 -2.31
N MET A 295 -2.28 2.75 -2.50
CA MET A 295 -3.11 3.90 -2.77
C MET A 295 -3.67 3.92 -4.20
N VAL A 296 -2.92 3.39 -5.15
CA VAL A 296 -3.20 3.54 -6.58
C VAL A 296 -3.92 2.33 -7.14
N SER A 297 -3.69 1.14 -6.57
CA SER A 297 -4.24 -0.12 -7.07
C SER A 297 -5.78 -0.14 -7.08
N GLU A 298 -6.45 0.64 -6.23
CA GLU A 298 -7.91 0.78 -6.25
C GLU A 298 -8.43 1.68 -7.39
N MET A 299 -7.61 2.62 -7.88
CA MET A 299 -8.00 3.57 -8.93
C MET A 299 -7.58 3.10 -10.31
N VAL A 300 -6.39 2.51 -10.42
CA VAL A 300 -5.82 1.98 -11.65
C VAL A 300 -5.16 0.64 -11.32
N PRO A 301 -5.96 -0.43 -11.25
CA PRO A 301 -5.46 -1.78 -10.99
C PRO A 301 -4.71 -2.35 -12.20
N GLY A 302 -3.75 -3.24 -11.94
CA GLY A 302 -3.11 -4.06 -12.97
C GLY A 302 -1.94 -3.38 -13.69
N LEU A 303 -1.65 -3.88 -14.90
CA LEU A 303 -0.54 -3.42 -15.73
C LEU A 303 -0.99 -2.22 -16.57
N ILE A 304 -0.19 -1.16 -16.59
CA ILE A 304 -0.49 0.05 -17.35
C ILE A 304 0.29 0.12 -18.65
N LYS A 305 -0.44 0.29 -19.76
CA LYS A 305 0.16 0.51 -21.08
C LYS A 305 0.80 1.91 -21.16
N PRO A 306 1.93 2.07 -21.89
CA PRO A 306 2.67 3.32 -22.02
C PRO A 306 1.85 4.55 -22.41
N LEU A 307 0.90 4.40 -23.34
CA LEU A 307 0.06 5.51 -23.76
C LEU A 307 -0.80 6.01 -22.61
N VAL A 308 -1.50 5.09 -21.94
CA VAL A 308 -2.39 5.37 -20.79
C VAL A 308 -1.62 5.98 -19.62
N TRP A 309 -0.39 5.50 -19.38
CA TRP A 309 0.52 6.06 -18.38
C TRP A 309 0.78 7.56 -18.63
N HIS A 310 1.12 7.92 -19.86
CA HIS A 310 1.51 9.29 -20.21
C HIS A 310 0.31 10.24 -20.40
N THR A 311 -0.83 9.74 -20.88
CA THR A 311 -1.99 10.59 -21.18
C THR A 311 -2.92 10.75 -19.98
N ASN A 312 -3.10 9.69 -19.18
CA ASN A 312 -4.04 9.70 -18.06
C ASN A 312 -3.30 9.78 -16.71
N THR A 313 -2.40 8.85 -16.40
CA THR A 313 -1.82 8.72 -15.05
C THR A 313 -0.92 9.89 -14.65
N THR A 314 0.05 10.26 -15.48
CA THR A 314 0.92 11.42 -15.21
C THR A 314 0.13 12.73 -15.22
N SER A 315 -0.88 12.84 -16.08
CA SER A 315 -1.79 13.99 -16.14
C SER A 315 -2.58 14.18 -14.85
N ILE A 316 -3.08 13.10 -14.21
CA ILE A 316 -3.75 13.18 -12.90
C ILE A 316 -2.83 13.82 -11.87
N VAL A 317 -1.56 13.44 -11.85
CA VAL A 317 -0.60 13.99 -10.88
C VAL A 317 -0.46 15.50 -11.04
N ARG A 318 -0.31 15.97 -12.28
CA ARG A 318 -0.22 17.40 -12.58
C ARG A 318 -1.53 18.15 -12.29
N ASN A 319 -2.65 17.64 -12.79
CA ASN A 319 -3.94 18.33 -12.78
C ASN A 319 -4.61 18.33 -11.39
N VAL A 320 -4.34 17.32 -10.59
CA VAL A 320 -4.90 17.17 -9.24
C VAL A 320 -3.91 17.61 -8.18
N PHE A 321 -2.80 16.88 -8.03
CA PHE A 321 -1.86 17.12 -6.95
C PHE A 321 -1.03 18.38 -7.19
N GLY A 322 -0.62 18.62 -8.45
CA GLY A 322 0.05 19.86 -8.82
C GLY A 322 -0.78 21.09 -8.48
N ARG A 323 -2.04 21.10 -8.89
CA ARG A 323 -3.00 22.17 -8.56
C ARG A 323 -3.22 22.31 -7.05
N MET A 324 -3.45 21.21 -6.34
CA MET A 324 -3.71 21.21 -4.90
C MET A 324 -2.51 21.73 -4.10
N PHE A 325 -1.31 21.20 -4.35
CA PHE A 325 -0.11 21.59 -3.61
C PHE A 325 0.36 22.99 -3.99
N THR A 326 0.23 23.43 -5.24
CA THR A 326 0.52 24.82 -5.62
C THR A 326 -0.37 25.79 -4.86
N GLU A 327 -1.67 25.50 -4.72
CA GLU A 327 -2.58 26.36 -3.96
C GLU A 327 -2.29 26.36 -2.46
N LEU A 328 -1.93 25.20 -1.90
CA LEU A 328 -1.71 25.05 -0.46
C LEU A 328 -0.31 25.48 -0.01
N LEU A 329 0.73 25.21 -0.80
CA LEU A 329 2.14 25.47 -0.48
C LEU A 329 2.72 26.71 -1.18
N GLY A 330 2.08 27.22 -2.24
CA GLY A 330 2.58 28.29 -3.12
C GLY A 330 3.34 27.73 -4.32
N ASP A 331 3.95 28.59 -5.15
CA ASP A 331 4.90 28.20 -6.21
C ASP A 331 6.18 27.65 -5.56
N ALA A 332 6.10 26.43 -5.04
CA ALA A 332 7.24 25.62 -4.73
C ALA A 332 7.61 24.84 -5.99
N ASP A 333 8.91 24.76 -6.30
CA ASP A 333 9.46 23.91 -7.35
C ASP A 333 9.31 22.44 -6.91
N ILE A 334 8.10 21.92 -7.05
CA ILE A 334 7.75 20.53 -6.72
C ILE A 334 7.83 19.75 -8.02
N ASP A 335 8.76 18.79 -8.07
CA ASP A 335 8.82 17.83 -9.16
C ASP A 335 7.64 16.85 -9.05
N TYR A 336 6.55 17.19 -9.70
CA TYR A 336 5.33 16.39 -9.73
C TYR A 336 5.54 15.04 -10.42
N GLU A 337 6.48 14.93 -11.36
CA GLU A 337 6.73 13.67 -12.07
C GLU A 337 7.36 12.63 -11.12
N SER A 338 8.13 13.08 -10.13
CA SER A 338 8.69 12.20 -9.08
C SER A 338 7.67 11.68 -8.07
N MET A 339 6.42 12.16 -8.10
CA MET A 339 5.36 11.71 -7.18
C MET A 339 4.85 10.30 -7.52
N ILE A 340 5.06 9.83 -8.74
CA ILE A 340 4.71 8.48 -9.18
C ILE A 340 5.89 7.85 -9.91
N LYS A 341 6.01 6.53 -9.82
CA LYS A 341 7.02 5.76 -10.55
C LYS A 341 6.35 4.55 -11.17
N ARG A 342 6.72 4.25 -12.43
CA ARG A 342 6.33 3.00 -13.08
C ARG A 342 7.33 1.93 -12.70
N ILE A 343 6.89 0.91 -11.95
CA ILE A 343 7.71 -0.23 -11.50
C ILE A 343 7.04 -1.50 -12.00
N HIS A 344 7.74 -2.31 -12.79
CA HIS A 344 7.18 -3.53 -13.42
C HIS A 344 5.81 -3.29 -14.06
N SER A 345 5.73 -2.25 -14.90
CA SER A 345 4.49 -1.84 -15.59
C SER A 345 3.30 -1.55 -14.66
N ARG A 346 3.53 -1.24 -13.39
CA ARG A 346 2.51 -0.85 -12.39
C ARG A 346 2.82 0.52 -11.80
N ILE A 347 1.81 1.18 -11.27
CA ILE A 347 1.95 2.53 -10.71
C ILE A 347 2.25 2.43 -9.22
N TYR A 348 3.33 3.11 -8.81
CA TYR A 348 3.64 3.31 -7.41
C TYR A 348 3.68 4.81 -7.08
N ALA A 349 3.02 5.20 -6.00
CA ALA A 349 3.10 6.56 -5.47
C ALA A 349 4.32 6.72 -4.55
N ASN A 350 5.03 7.84 -4.67
CA ASN A 350 6.13 8.20 -3.79
C ASN A 350 5.57 8.70 -2.45
N VAL A 351 5.46 7.79 -1.49
CA VAL A 351 4.87 8.06 -0.17
C VAL A 351 5.78 8.97 0.66
N THR A 352 7.09 8.90 0.47
CA THR A 352 8.04 9.79 1.16
C THR A 352 7.79 11.25 0.76
N LEU A 353 7.75 11.54 -0.54
CA LEU A 353 7.50 12.89 -1.04
C LEU A 353 6.10 13.39 -0.67
N LEU A 354 5.07 12.56 -0.87
CA LEU A 354 3.70 12.89 -0.46
C LEU A 354 3.63 13.18 1.04
N GLY A 355 4.28 12.36 1.86
CA GLY A 355 4.39 12.50 3.30
C GLY A 355 5.01 13.82 3.72
N ASP A 356 6.13 14.19 3.12
CA ASP A 356 6.80 15.47 3.37
C ASP A 356 5.93 16.67 2.97
N LEU A 357 5.21 16.57 1.85
CA LEU A 357 4.27 17.60 1.42
C LEU A 357 3.09 17.74 2.41
N PHE A 358 2.56 16.63 2.94
CA PHE A 358 1.50 16.67 3.96
C PHE A 358 1.99 17.20 5.31
N ASP A 359 3.19 16.82 5.74
CA ASP A 359 3.77 17.31 6.98
C ASP A 359 4.01 18.83 6.93
N ARG A 360 4.45 19.36 5.78
CA ARG A 360 4.52 20.82 5.53
C ARG A 360 3.16 21.51 5.64
N LEU A 361 2.07 20.80 5.39
CA LEU A 361 0.70 21.27 5.55
C LEU A 361 0.15 21.06 6.97
N GLY A 362 0.90 20.42 7.87
CA GLY A 362 0.46 20.06 9.22
C GLY A 362 -0.56 18.92 9.24
N MET A 363 -0.61 18.11 8.18
CA MET A 363 -1.43 16.91 8.09
C MET A 363 -0.60 15.65 8.40
N PRO A 364 -1.23 14.55 8.86
CA PRO A 364 -0.54 13.27 9.02
C PRO A 364 0.10 12.79 7.71
N VAL A 365 1.26 12.15 7.80
CA VAL A 365 1.99 11.58 6.65
C VAL A 365 1.15 10.56 5.88
N ASN A 366 0.32 9.78 6.59
CA ASN A 366 -0.61 8.81 6.02
C ASN A 366 -2.03 9.38 5.79
N PHE A 367 -2.15 10.70 5.60
CA PHE A 367 -3.45 11.39 5.45
C PHE A 367 -4.34 10.72 4.41
N PHE A 368 -3.78 10.32 3.26
CA PHE A 368 -4.60 9.69 2.24
C PHE A 368 -5.04 8.28 2.56
N GLU A 369 -4.19 7.44 3.16
CA GLU A 369 -4.58 6.10 3.60
C GLU A 369 -5.71 6.21 4.63
N MET A 370 -5.61 7.19 5.53
CA MET A 370 -6.69 7.52 6.46
C MET A 370 -7.97 7.98 5.74
N VAL A 371 -7.90 8.78 4.68
CA VAL A 371 -9.10 9.29 3.97
C VAL A 371 -9.72 8.25 3.03
N THR A 372 -8.92 7.34 2.48
CA THR A 372 -9.35 6.38 1.45
C THR A 372 -9.69 5.00 2.00
N ARG A 373 -9.00 4.53 3.05
CA ARG A 373 -9.10 3.15 3.56
C ARG A 373 -9.55 3.02 5.02
N ASP A 374 -9.96 4.13 5.63
CA ASP A 374 -10.39 4.20 7.03
C ASP A 374 -9.39 3.54 8.02
N GLU A 375 -8.10 3.62 7.70
CA GLU A 375 -7.04 3.18 8.59
C GLU A 375 -6.90 4.13 9.79
N THR A 376 -6.65 3.57 10.98
CA THR A 376 -6.42 4.37 12.18
C THR A 376 -5.16 5.19 12.03
N ALA A 377 -5.25 6.50 12.25
CA ALA A 377 -4.10 7.40 12.21
C ALA A 377 -2.97 6.89 13.10
N GLN A 378 -1.76 6.71 12.54
CA GLN A 378 -0.54 6.81 13.34
C GLN A 378 -0.51 8.26 13.85
N ARG A 379 -0.88 8.44 15.12
CA ARG A 379 -1.13 9.77 15.70
C ARG A 379 0.19 10.53 15.87
N ARG A 380 0.69 11.16 14.80
CA ARG A 380 1.57 12.32 14.96
C ARG A 380 0.71 13.55 15.22
N ARG A 381 0.76 14.09 16.44
CA ARG A 381 0.24 15.43 16.71
C ARG A 381 1.06 16.40 15.85
N PRO A 382 0.44 17.25 15.00
CA PRO A 382 1.20 18.19 14.20
C PRO A 382 2.00 19.11 15.13
N LYS A 383 3.32 19.17 14.94
CA LYS A 383 4.17 20.11 15.66
C LYS A 383 3.82 21.52 15.15
N LEU A 384 2.96 22.23 15.90
CA LEU A 384 2.55 23.59 15.58
C LEU A 384 3.80 24.49 15.55
N SER A 385 4.25 24.84 14.34
CA SER A 385 5.37 25.73 14.08
C SER A 385 4.83 27.10 13.64
N ILE A 386 5.54 28.18 13.92
CA ILE A 386 5.14 29.53 13.45
C ILE A 386 5.05 29.57 11.91
N ARG A 387 5.83 28.74 11.20
CA ARG A 387 5.74 28.57 9.74
C ARG A 387 4.48 27.81 9.30
N SER A 388 3.92 26.93 10.14
CA SER A 388 2.70 26.16 9.80
C SER A 388 1.41 26.97 9.94
N LEU A 389 1.43 28.15 10.60
CA LEU A 389 0.27 29.05 10.68
C LEU A 389 -0.15 29.59 9.30
N GLY A 390 0.82 29.91 8.44
CA GLY A 390 0.55 30.37 7.07
C GLY A 390 -0.01 29.27 6.17
N ALA A 391 0.43 28.02 6.36
CA ALA A 391 -0.12 26.85 5.70
C ALA A 391 -1.54 26.54 6.21
N MET A 392 -1.77 26.64 7.52
CA MET A 392 -3.08 26.48 8.15
C MET A 392 -4.11 27.50 7.63
N ALA A 393 -3.73 28.77 7.48
CA ALA A 393 -4.60 29.79 6.91
C ALA A 393 -4.92 29.54 5.42
N ARG A 394 -3.98 28.98 4.66
CA ARG A 394 -4.20 28.54 3.27
C ARG A 394 -5.11 27.33 3.20
N LEU A 395 -4.91 26.35 4.08
CA LEU A 395 -5.77 25.18 4.20
C LEU A 395 -7.20 25.53 4.58
N LEU A 396 -7.40 26.44 5.54
CA LEU A 396 -8.73 26.94 5.92
C LEU A 396 -9.40 27.69 4.76
N ARG A 397 -8.65 28.50 4.01
CA ARG A 397 -9.15 29.14 2.79
C ARG A 397 -9.51 28.13 1.72
N PHE A 398 -8.68 27.11 1.50
CA PHE A 398 -8.93 26.02 0.57
C PHE A 398 -10.22 25.27 0.94
N ALA A 399 -10.35 24.84 2.21
CA ALA A 399 -11.53 24.16 2.72
C ALA A 399 -12.79 25.05 2.61
N TRP A 400 -12.68 26.36 2.89
CA TRP A 400 -13.77 27.30 2.73
C TRP A 400 -14.17 27.52 1.27
N ARG A 401 -13.20 27.67 0.36
CA ARG A 401 -13.42 27.82 -1.09
C ARG A 401 -14.12 26.58 -1.68
N HIS A 402 -13.66 25.40 -1.28
CA HIS A 402 -14.23 24.12 -1.69
C HIS A 402 -15.44 23.69 -0.85
N SER A 403 -15.89 24.48 0.12
CA SER A 403 -17.14 24.19 0.85
C SER A 403 -18.39 24.26 -0.03
N ARG A 404 -18.31 24.97 -1.16
CA ARG A 404 -19.34 25.03 -2.22
C ARG A 404 -19.06 24.07 -3.39
N VAL A 405 -18.31 23.00 -3.13
CA VAL A 405 -17.96 22.00 -4.16
C VAL A 405 -19.21 21.40 -4.84
N VAL A 406 -20.35 21.30 -4.16
CA VAL A 406 -21.60 20.79 -4.76
C VAL A 406 -22.03 21.66 -5.93
N ASP A 407 -22.20 22.97 -5.73
CA ASP A 407 -22.64 23.89 -6.79
C ASP A 407 -21.64 23.96 -7.95
N ALA A 408 -20.35 23.95 -7.61
CA ALA A 408 -19.27 23.96 -8.60
C ALA A 408 -19.24 22.69 -9.44
N THR A 409 -19.42 21.52 -8.80
CA THR A 409 -19.43 20.23 -9.48
C THR A 409 -20.67 20.07 -10.35
N THR A 410 -21.85 20.46 -9.86
CA THR A 410 -23.09 20.45 -10.65
C THR A 410 -22.95 21.31 -11.92
N SER A 411 -22.42 22.53 -11.77
CA SER A 411 -22.19 23.44 -12.90
C SER A 411 -21.15 22.88 -13.87
N PHE A 412 -20.11 22.23 -13.34
CA PHE A 412 -19.10 21.54 -14.13
C PHE A 412 -19.71 20.39 -14.95
N VAL A 413 -20.44 19.48 -14.32
CA VAL A 413 -21.05 18.32 -14.99
C VAL A 413 -21.93 18.78 -16.17
N HIS A 414 -22.77 19.79 -15.95
CA HIS A 414 -23.64 20.31 -17.02
C HIS A 414 -22.83 20.91 -18.18
N ARG A 415 -21.80 21.71 -17.87
CA ARG A 415 -20.94 22.33 -18.88
C ARG A 415 -20.11 21.30 -19.64
N HIS A 416 -19.53 20.33 -18.94
CA HIS A 416 -18.70 19.28 -19.52
C HIS A 416 -19.49 18.40 -20.47
N HIS A 417 -20.73 18.06 -20.13
CA HIS A 417 -21.64 17.37 -21.06
C HIS A 417 -21.80 18.12 -22.38
N GLN A 418 -21.99 19.44 -22.34
CA GLN A 418 -22.12 20.26 -23.55
C GLN A 418 -20.81 20.34 -24.34
N GLN A 419 -19.67 20.39 -23.64
CA GLN A 419 -18.34 20.44 -24.26
C GLN A 419 -17.92 19.11 -24.89
N LEU A 420 -18.48 17.99 -24.42
CA LEU A 420 -18.20 16.65 -24.97
C LEU A 420 -19.08 16.30 -26.18
N GLU A 421 -20.23 16.95 -26.37
CA GLU A 421 -21.14 16.70 -27.50
C GLU A 421 -20.49 16.79 -28.89
N PRO A 422 -19.61 17.79 -29.18
CA PRO A 422 -18.88 17.83 -30.45
C PRO A 422 -18.07 16.55 -30.70
N PHE A 423 -17.32 16.07 -29.71
CA PHE A 423 -16.53 14.83 -29.82
C PHE A 423 -17.40 13.61 -30.11
N ARG A 424 -18.58 13.53 -29.47
CA ARG A 424 -19.54 12.44 -29.70
C ARG A 424 -20.08 12.42 -31.13
N ARG A 425 -20.34 13.59 -31.72
CA ARG A 425 -20.96 13.73 -33.06
C ARG A 425 -19.95 13.67 -34.21
N THR A 426 -18.69 13.96 -33.96
CA THR A 426 -17.65 13.90 -34.98
C THR A 426 -17.35 12.44 -35.34
N GLU A 427 -17.42 12.13 -36.63
CA GLU A 427 -16.85 10.91 -37.21
C GLU A 427 -15.33 11.06 -37.25
N VAL A 428 -14.64 10.29 -36.40
CA VAL A 428 -13.18 10.38 -36.25
C VAL A 428 -12.42 9.65 -37.37
N SER A 429 -13.09 8.76 -38.11
CA SER A 429 -12.50 8.02 -39.24
C SER A 429 -12.08 8.90 -40.41
N ASP A 430 -12.67 10.08 -40.52
CA ASP A 430 -12.50 10.98 -41.66
C ASP A 430 -11.42 12.05 -41.41
N LEU A 431 -10.84 12.08 -40.21
CA LEU A 431 -9.87 13.10 -39.79
C LEU A 431 -8.44 12.65 -40.09
N GLU A 432 -7.58 13.57 -40.52
CA GLU A 432 -6.16 13.26 -40.72
C GLU A 432 -5.42 13.12 -39.38
N PRO A 433 -4.27 12.41 -39.33
CA PRO A 433 -3.52 12.16 -38.10
C PRO A 433 -3.20 13.40 -37.25
N GLN A 434 -2.85 14.53 -37.88
CA GLN A 434 -2.57 15.79 -37.16
C GLN A 434 -3.84 16.39 -36.53
N GLU A 435 -4.98 16.26 -37.20
CA GLU A 435 -6.26 16.73 -36.68
C GLU A 435 -6.72 15.85 -35.51
N LEU A 436 -6.51 14.54 -35.58
CA LEU A 436 -6.77 13.60 -34.49
C LEU A 436 -5.94 13.95 -33.23
N LEU A 437 -4.64 14.24 -33.39
CA LEU A 437 -3.78 14.65 -32.27
C LEU A 437 -4.23 15.99 -31.66
N ALA A 438 -4.55 16.99 -32.49
CA ALA A 438 -5.07 18.27 -32.01
C ALA A 438 -6.41 18.11 -31.26
N ARG A 439 -7.28 17.21 -31.73
CA ARG A 439 -8.53 16.86 -31.02
C ARG A 439 -8.27 16.18 -29.69
N TYR A 440 -7.28 15.29 -29.61
CA TYR A 440 -6.88 14.72 -28.34
C TYR A 440 -6.38 15.80 -27.38
N ASP A 441 -5.57 16.77 -27.83
CA ASP A 441 -5.08 17.85 -26.97
C ASP A 441 -6.22 18.71 -26.40
N GLU A 442 -7.25 19.01 -27.20
CA GLU A 442 -8.48 19.67 -26.73
C GLU A 442 -9.21 18.84 -25.67
N LEU A 443 -9.37 17.54 -25.92
CA LEU A 443 -10.02 16.62 -24.98
C LEU A 443 -9.24 16.45 -23.68
N ALA A 444 -7.90 16.41 -23.75
CA ALA A 444 -7.02 16.28 -22.60
C ALA A 444 -7.17 17.47 -21.63
N GLN A 445 -7.40 18.68 -22.14
CA GLN A 445 -7.70 19.86 -21.31
C GLN A 445 -9.04 19.71 -20.58
N LEU A 446 -10.09 19.27 -21.27
CA LEU A 446 -11.39 19.02 -20.65
C LEU A 446 -11.29 17.92 -19.57
N HIS A 447 -10.58 16.84 -19.90
CA HIS A 447 -10.35 15.72 -19.00
C HIS A 447 -9.61 16.14 -17.72
N GLY A 448 -8.69 17.10 -17.80
CA GLY A 448 -8.01 17.66 -16.62
C GLY A 448 -8.97 18.29 -15.60
N GLU A 449 -10.08 18.91 -16.04
CA GLU A 449 -11.14 19.36 -15.12
C GLU A 449 -11.89 18.18 -14.50
N THR A 450 -12.21 17.14 -15.28
CA THR A 450 -12.83 15.90 -14.78
C THR A 450 -11.97 15.27 -13.68
N GLN A 451 -10.67 15.11 -13.92
CA GLN A 451 -9.70 14.55 -12.97
C GLN A 451 -9.71 15.31 -11.63
N TRP A 452 -9.79 16.64 -11.67
CA TRP A 452 -9.91 17.46 -10.45
C TRP A 452 -11.18 17.15 -9.66
N PHE A 453 -12.34 17.07 -10.33
CA PHE A 453 -13.62 16.82 -9.68
C PHE A 453 -13.77 15.37 -9.17
N VAL A 454 -13.20 14.39 -9.89
CA VAL A 454 -13.09 12.98 -9.44
C VAL A 454 -12.41 12.90 -8.09
N PHE A 455 -11.44 13.78 -7.82
CA PHE A 455 -10.67 13.76 -6.58
C PHE A 455 -11.27 14.63 -5.46
N ILE A 456 -11.58 15.90 -5.74
CA ILE A 456 -12.03 16.84 -4.70
C ILE A 456 -13.42 16.49 -4.14
N GLY A 457 -14.27 15.85 -4.95
CA GLY A 457 -15.61 15.40 -4.55
C GLY A 457 -15.57 14.38 -3.42
N PRO A 458 -14.94 13.20 -3.61
CA PRO A 458 -14.75 12.20 -2.57
C PRO A 458 -14.06 12.72 -1.30
N VAL A 459 -13.03 13.56 -1.42
CA VAL A 459 -12.37 14.16 -0.25
C VAL A 459 -13.37 14.98 0.59
N ASN A 460 -14.17 15.82 -0.06
CA ASN A 460 -15.21 16.60 0.62
C ASN A 460 -16.33 15.72 1.20
N MET A 461 -16.72 14.68 0.47
CA MET A 461 -17.72 13.70 0.92
C MET A 461 -17.25 13.00 2.21
N ASN A 462 -16.02 12.47 2.23
CA ASN A 462 -15.45 11.78 3.39
C ASN A 462 -15.34 12.68 4.62
N VAL A 463 -14.90 13.93 4.44
CA VAL A 463 -14.84 14.91 5.54
C VAL A 463 -16.24 15.15 6.13
N ARG A 464 -17.26 15.32 5.29
CA ARG A 464 -18.64 15.54 5.73
C ARG A 464 -19.24 14.29 6.36
N ASN A 465 -18.96 13.12 5.81
CA ASN A 465 -19.41 11.85 6.36
C ASN A 465 -18.86 11.65 7.77
N ARG A 466 -17.56 11.91 7.99
CA ARG A 466 -16.96 11.87 9.35
C ARG A 466 -17.58 12.85 10.33
N ILE A 467 -17.97 14.05 9.87
CA ILE A 467 -18.68 15.01 10.72
C ILE A 467 -20.08 14.49 11.06
N LEU A 468 -20.75 13.86 10.09
CA LEU A 468 -22.08 13.25 10.26
C LEU A 468 -22.00 12.08 11.23
N ASP A 469 -21.04 11.17 11.06
CA ASP A 469 -20.83 9.99 11.91
C ASP A 469 -20.61 10.41 13.36
N ARG A 470 -19.70 11.36 13.62
CA ARG A 470 -19.46 11.88 14.98
C ARG A 470 -20.70 12.54 15.60
N LEU A 471 -21.52 13.21 14.79
CA LEU A 471 -22.77 13.80 15.27
C LEU A 471 -23.78 12.72 15.63
N VAL A 472 -23.90 11.67 14.82
CA VAL A 472 -24.78 10.52 15.06
C VAL A 472 -24.33 9.74 16.29
N GLU A 473 -23.05 9.40 16.40
CA GLU A 473 -22.47 8.70 17.56
C GLU A 473 -22.72 9.46 18.86
N ARG A 474 -22.61 10.80 18.84
CA ARG A 474 -22.83 11.64 20.02
C ARG A 474 -24.31 11.72 20.41
N SER A 475 -25.21 11.75 19.43
CA SER A 475 -26.63 12.09 19.65
C SER A 475 -27.58 10.90 19.61
N ALA A 476 -27.18 9.78 18.99
CA ALA A 476 -27.96 8.56 18.85
C ALA A 476 -27.01 7.33 18.76
N PRO A 477 -26.37 6.94 19.88
CA PRO A 477 -25.35 5.87 19.88
C PRO A 477 -25.87 4.49 19.46
N ASP A 478 -27.18 4.24 19.57
CA ASP A 478 -27.82 2.98 19.14
C ASP A 478 -28.08 2.91 17.62
N VAL A 479 -27.71 3.95 16.87
CA VAL A 479 -27.93 4.05 15.42
C VAL A 479 -26.61 3.88 14.69
N VAL A 480 -26.61 3.00 13.68
CA VAL A 480 -25.47 2.84 12.78
C VAL A 480 -25.47 4.01 11.76
N PRO A 481 -24.42 4.85 11.71
CA PRO A 481 -24.40 6.02 10.83
C PRO A 481 -24.57 5.69 9.34
N SER A 482 -24.04 4.55 8.88
CA SER A 482 -24.12 4.11 7.49
C SER A 482 -25.55 3.87 6.99
N ASP A 483 -26.52 3.61 7.88
CA ASP A 483 -27.93 3.43 7.51
C ASP A 483 -28.57 4.72 6.98
N LEU A 484 -28.00 5.90 7.27
CA LEU A 484 -28.48 7.19 6.76
C LEU A 484 -28.26 7.38 5.25
N ILE A 485 -27.25 6.72 4.70
CA ILE A 485 -26.86 6.81 3.28
C ILE A 485 -27.05 5.49 2.54
N ARG A 486 -27.66 4.50 3.20
CA ARG A 486 -27.91 3.18 2.64
C ARG A 486 -28.81 3.25 1.40
N GLY A 487 -28.41 2.52 0.35
CA GLY A 487 -29.07 2.50 -0.95
C GLY A 487 -29.04 3.83 -1.71
N LEU A 488 -28.22 4.80 -1.28
CA LEU A 488 -27.93 6.02 -2.06
C LEU A 488 -26.56 5.94 -2.75
N VAL A 489 -25.63 5.17 -2.17
CA VAL A 489 -24.34 4.87 -2.79
C VAL A 489 -24.58 3.88 -3.91
N GLY A 490 -24.08 4.17 -5.11
CA GLY A 490 -24.18 3.31 -6.30
C GLY A 490 -25.39 3.55 -7.18
N LEU A 491 -26.35 4.43 -6.84
CA LEU A 491 -27.62 4.55 -7.56
C LEU A 491 -27.48 4.80 -9.07
N LYS A 492 -26.56 5.66 -9.50
CA LYS A 492 -26.29 5.90 -10.93
C LYS A 492 -25.36 4.87 -11.54
N ALA A 493 -24.41 4.33 -10.76
CA ALA A 493 -23.64 3.17 -11.21
C ALA A 493 -24.54 1.95 -11.49
N LEU A 494 -25.70 1.87 -10.85
CA LEU A 494 -26.71 0.82 -11.03
C LEU A 494 -27.79 1.16 -12.08
N GLU A 495 -27.86 2.39 -12.60
CA GLU A 495 -28.80 2.76 -13.67
C GLU A 495 -28.66 1.83 -14.89
N PRO A 496 -27.44 1.55 -15.40
CA PRO A 496 -27.27 0.57 -16.47
C PRO A 496 -27.89 -0.78 -16.12
N ASN A 497 -27.73 -1.26 -14.87
CA ASN A 497 -28.30 -2.54 -14.48
C ASN A 497 -29.84 -2.49 -14.36
N GLN A 498 -30.41 -1.42 -13.80
CA GLN A 498 -31.87 -1.27 -13.76
C GLN A 498 -32.49 -1.32 -15.15
N GLU A 499 -31.81 -0.74 -16.14
CA GLU A 499 -32.24 -0.82 -17.54
C GLU A 499 -32.01 -2.19 -18.15
N LEU A 500 -30.87 -2.84 -17.88
CA LEU A 500 -30.62 -4.23 -18.30
C LEU A 500 -31.67 -5.19 -17.74
N GLN A 501 -32.15 -5.00 -16.51
CA GLN A 501 -33.23 -5.81 -15.94
C GLN A 501 -34.57 -5.60 -16.67
N LYS A 502 -34.86 -4.38 -17.15
CA LYS A 502 -36.03 -4.11 -17.99
C LYS A 502 -35.90 -4.77 -19.37
N LEU A 503 -34.69 -4.76 -19.93
CA LEU A 503 -34.39 -5.45 -21.19
C LEU A 503 -34.51 -6.97 -21.00
N ALA A 504 -34.04 -7.49 -19.87
CA ALA A 504 -34.14 -8.90 -19.50
C ALA A 504 -35.58 -9.37 -19.29
N SER A 505 -36.42 -8.56 -18.64
CA SER A 505 -37.85 -8.89 -18.50
C SER A 505 -38.58 -8.89 -19.84
N THR A 506 -38.18 -8.02 -20.77
CA THR A 506 -38.68 -8.04 -22.16
C THR A 506 -38.19 -9.28 -22.91
N ALA A 507 -36.92 -9.64 -22.74
CA ALA A 507 -36.33 -10.84 -23.33
C ALA A 507 -36.91 -12.14 -22.75
N ALA A 508 -37.38 -12.13 -21.50
CA ALA A 508 -38.03 -13.28 -20.85
C ALA A 508 -39.34 -13.68 -21.55
N ALA A 509 -39.98 -12.76 -22.27
CA ALA A 509 -41.18 -13.02 -23.06
C ALA A 509 -40.90 -13.72 -24.41
N GLN A 510 -39.62 -13.83 -24.82
CA GLN A 510 -39.22 -14.54 -26.04
C GLN A 510 -39.30 -16.07 -25.85
N ASP A 511 -39.34 -16.79 -26.96
CA ASP A 511 -39.35 -18.25 -26.96
C ASP A 511 -38.04 -18.83 -26.40
N SER A 512 -38.04 -20.13 -26.08
CA SER A 512 -36.89 -20.79 -25.43
C SER A 512 -35.63 -20.84 -26.30
N GLU A 513 -35.77 -20.88 -27.63
CA GLU A 513 -34.64 -20.93 -28.55
C GLU A 513 -33.96 -19.56 -28.63
N THR A 514 -34.75 -18.49 -28.79
CA THR A 514 -34.24 -17.10 -28.75
C THR A 514 -33.57 -16.79 -27.42
N ARG A 515 -34.14 -17.19 -26.28
CA ARG A 515 -33.52 -16.96 -24.96
C ARG A 515 -32.17 -17.67 -24.80
N ARG A 516 -32.02 -18.85 -25.38
CA ARG A 516 -30.73 -19.56 -25.40
C ARG A 516 -29.72 -18.86 -26.30
N LEU A 517 -30.14 -18.42 -27.48
CA LEU A 517 -29.29 -17.64 -28.39
C LEU A 517 -28.82 -16.33 -27.77
N LEU A 518 -29.67 -15.64 -27.00
CA LEU A 518 -29.27 -14.44 -26.26
C LEU A 518 -28.17 -14.71 -25.24
N ALA A 519 -28.12 -15.92 -24.67
CA ALA A 519 -27.08 -16.30 -23.73
C ALA A 519 -25.79 -16.75 -24.43
N GLU A 520 -25.88 -17.44 -25.58
CA GLU A 520 -24.76 -18.19 -26.20
C GLU A 520 -24.25 -17.62 -27.54
N GLY A 521 -25.03 -16.81 -28.24
CA GLY A 521 -24.73 -16.35 -29.61
C GLY A 521 -23.83 -15.11 -29.69
N ASP A 522 -23.29 -14.83 -30.88
CA ASP A 522 -22.65 -13.56 -31.20
C ASP A 522 -23.67 -12.47 -31.58
N ASP A 523 -23.24 -11.20 -31.57
CA ASP A 523 -24.10 -10.04 -31.85
C ASP A 523 -24.82 -10.15 -33.20
N ASP A 524 -24.11 -10.52 -34.27
CA ASP A 524 -24.66 -10.62 -35.62
C ASP A 524 -25.77 -11.67 -35.70
N THR A 525 -25.52 -12.86 -35.15
CA THR A 525 -26.47 -13.98 -35.13
C THR A 525 -27.70 -13.63 -34.31
N ILE A 526 -27.52 -13.01 -33.14
CA ILE A 526 -28.61 -12.58 -32.27
C ILE A 526 -29.49 -11.55 -32.97
N ARG A 527 -28.88 -10.51 -33.56
CA ARG A 527 -29.60 -9.46 -34.29
C ARG A 527 -30.36 -10.03 -35.48
N GLN A 528 -29.76 -10.96 -36.22
CA GLN A 528 -30.40 -11.60 -37.36
C GLN A 528 -31.68 -12.36 -36.94
N VAL A 529 -31.61 -13.14 -35.86
CA VAL A 529 -32.78 -13.91 -35.37
C VAL A 529 -33.85 -12.98 -34.81
N LEU A 530 -33.47 -11.98 -34.00
CA LEU A 530 -34.43 -11.02 -33.44
C LEU A 530 -35.11 -10.16 -34.51
N SER A 531 -34.44 -9.89 -35.64
CA SER A 531 -35.01 -9.10 -36.74
C SER A 531 -36.23 -9.74 -37.41
N THR A 532 -36.48 -11.04 -37.18
CA THR A 532 -37.57 -11.81 -37.79
C THR A 532 -38.94 -11.55 -37.15
N SER A 533 -38.99 -10.95 -35.96
CA SER A 533 -40.25 -10.66 -35.25
C SER A 533 -40.34 -9.19 -34.81
N GLU A 534 -41.55 -8.65 -34.71
CA GLU A 534 -41.78 -7.26 -34.25
C GLU A 534 -41.31 -7.06 -32.80
N GLN A 535 -41.49 -8.06 -31.95
CA GLN A 535 -41.00 -8.05 -30.56
C GLN A 535 -39.47 -8.11 -30.48
N GLY A 536 -38.83 -8.90 -31.34
CA GLY A 536 -37.37 -8.97 -31.42
C GLY A 536 -36.75 -7.67 -31.96
N GLN A 537 -37.37 -7.05 -32.97
CA GLN A 537 -36.96 -5.73 -33.46
C GLN A 537 -37.06 -4.66 -32.37
N ALA A 538 -38.13 -4.67 -31.57
CA ALA A 538 -38.27 -3.75 -30.44
C ALA A 538 -37.15 -3.96 -29.39
N LEU A 539 -36.77 -5.22 -29.12
CA LEU A 539 -35.66 -5.54 -28.22
C LEU A 539 -34.31 -5.05 -28.78
N VAL A 540 -34.03 -5.25 -30.07
CA VAL A 540 -32.83 -4.72 -30.75
C VAL A 540 -32.78 -3.20 -30.61
N HIS A 541 -33.87 -2.50 -30.92
CA HIS A 541 -33.93 -1.05 -30.81
C HIS A 541 -33.71 -0.54 -29.37
N ALA A 542 -34.21 -1.28 -28.38
CA ALA A 542 -34.03 -0.95 -26.98
C ALA A 542 -32.58 -1.19 -26.51
N VAL A 543 -31.92 -2.24 -27.01
CA VAL A 543 -30.49 -2.50 -26.77
C VAL A 543 -29.61 -1.46 -27.45
N ASP A 544 -29.92 -1.04 -28.68
CA ASP A 544 -29.19 0.04 -29.36
C ASP A 544 -29.31 1.36 -28.60
N ALA A 545 -30.51 1.70 -28.11
CA ALA A 545 -30.71 2.88 -27.25
C ALA A 545 -30.01 2.77 -25.88
N PHE A 546 -29.77 1.55 -25.39
CA PHE A 546 -28.97 1.29 -24.20
C PHE A 546 -27.47 1.50 -24.50
N LEU A 547 -26.97 0.93 -25.59
CA LEU A 547 -25.57 1.07 -26.02
C LEU A 547 -25.22 2.51 -26.41
N GLU A 548 -26.15 3.28 -26.98
CA GLU A 548 -25.92 4.72 -27.24
C GLU A 548 -25.67 5.49 -25.93
N ARG A 549 -26.35 5.10 -24.85
CA ARG A 549 -26.27 5.79 -23.55
C ARG A 549 -25.14 5.28 -22.67
N TYR A 550 -24.83 3.98 -22.68
CA TYR A 550 -23.88 3.35 -21.74
C TYR A 550 -22.79 2.52 -22.44
N GLY A 551 -22.81 2.40 -23.76
CA GLY A 551 -21.87 1.59 -24.54
C GLY A 551 -20.41 2.05 -24.45
N PHE A 552 -20.17 3.26 -23.93
CA PHE A 552 -18.83 3.79 -23.64
C PHE A 552 -18.12 3.08 -22.48
N LEU A 553 -18.83 2.32 -21.65
CA LEU A 553 -18.26 1.60 -20.51
C LEU A 553 -17.38 0.43 -20.98
N SER A 554 -16.28 0.20 -20.27
CA SER A 554 -15.31 -0.87 -20.50
C SER A 554 -14.94 -1.57 -19.18
N SER A 555 -13.97 -2.48 -19.21
CA SER A 555 -13.50 -3.22 -18.03
C SER A 555 -12.88 -2.34 -16.93
N SER A 556 -12.38 -1.15 -17.28
CA SER A 556 -11.84 -0.14 -16.36
C SER A 556 -12.24 1.25 -16.82
N GLY A 557 -12.86 2.04 -15.95
CA GLY A 557 -13.32 3.38 -16.28
C GLY A 557 -12.21 4.40 -16.57
N THR A 558 -10.94 4.08 -16.27
CA THR A 558 -9.78 4.95 -16.47
C THR A 558 -8.83 4.45 -17.57
N ASP A 559 -8.87 3.15 -17.90
CA ASP A 559 -8.03 2.57 -18.95
C ASP A 559 -8.79 2.53 -20.28
N PHE A 560 -8.50 3.49 -21.16
CA PHE A 560 -9.08 3.57 -22.50
C PHE A 560 -8.50 2.54 -23.48
N ALA A 561 -7.50 1.75 -23.08
CA ALA A 561 -7.00 0.65 -23.90
C ALA A 561 -7.91 -0.59 -23.84
N GLY A 562 -8.82 -0.66 -22.87
CA GLY A 562 -9.85 -1.70 -22.80
C GLY A 562 -10.96 -1.51 -23.84
N THR A 563 -11.54 -2.63 -24.30
CA THR A 563 -12.65 -2.64 -25.27
C THR A 563 -13.94 -2.20 -24.59
N SER A 564 -14.70 -1.31 -25.23
CA SER A 564 -15.99 -0.84 -24.70
C SER A 564 -17.16 -1.75 -25.10
N TRP A 565 -18.29 -1.63 -24.41
CA TRP A 565 -19.50 -2.41 -24.70
C TRP A 565 -20.07 -2.16 -26.10
N VAL A 566 -19.90 -0.97 -26.67
CA VAL A 566 -20.34 -0.70 -28.06
C VAL A 566 -19.45 -1.38 -29.09
N GLU A 567 -18.16 -1.62 -28.78
CA GLU A 567 -17.25 -2.37 -29.66
C GLU A 567 -17.44 -3.88 -29.54
N ASN A 568 -17.93 -4.38 -28.39
CA ASN A 568 -18.32 -5.77 -28.20
C ASN A 568 -19.69 -5.90 -27.50
N PRO A 569 -20.80 -5.74 -28.25
CA PRO A 569 -22.16 -5.80 -27.71
C PRO A 569 -22.56 -7.18 -27.15
N THR A 570 -21.85 -8.24 -27.54
CA THR A 570 -22.11 -9.63 -27.13
C THR A 570 -22.24 -9.79 -25.61
N VAL A 571 -21.42 -9.05 -24.85
CA VAL A 571 -21.44 -9.06 -23.38
C VAL A 571 -22.81 -8.64 -22.81
N ILE A 572 -23.43 -7.64 -23.46
CA ILE A 572 -24.73 -7.11 -23.06
C ILE A 572 -25.83 -8.10 -23.39
N TRP A 573 -25.77 -8.73 -24.56
CA TRP A 573 -26.73 -9.78 -24.92
C TRP A 573 -26.68 -10.94 -23.95
N HIS A 574 -25.49 -11.45 -23.64
CA HIS A 574 -25.30 -12.57 -22.71
C HIS A 574 -25.83 -12.22 -21.31
N CYS A 575 -25.62 -10.99 -20.85
CA CYS A 575 -26.19 -10.49 -19.60
C CYS A 575 -27.73 -10.47 -19.60
N ILE A 576 -28.33 -9.98 -20.70
CA ILE A 576 -29.80 -9.94 -20.87
C ILE A 576 -30.37 -11.36 -20.87
N GLY A 577 -29.77 -12.28 -21.63
CA GLY A 577 -30.18 -13.69 -21.71
C GLY A 577 -30.11 -14.38 -20.34
N ARG A 578 -29.02 -14.20 -19.59
CA ARG A 578 -28.87 -14.73 -18.22
C ARG A 578 -29.90 -14.18 -17.25
N SER A 579 -30.09 -12.86 -17.24
CA SER A 579 -31.02 -12.19 -16.33
C SER A 579 -32.48 -12.56 -16.65
N ALA A 580 -32.80 -12.83 -17.92
CA ALA A 580 -34.11 -13.31 -18.33
C ALA A 580 -34.41 -14.74 -17.83
N ALA A 581 -33.38 -15.59 -17.69
CA ALA A 581 -33.52 -16.94 -17.15
C ALA A 581 -33.65 -16.96 -15.63
N HIS A 582 -33.02 -16.02 -14.94
CA HIS A 582 -33.03 -15.90 -13.48
C HIS A 582 -33.34 -14.45 -13.03
N PRO A 583 -34.63 -14.05 -13.02
CA PRO A 583 -35.02 -12.72 -12.56
C PRO A 583 -34.61 -12.52 -11.10
N MET A 584 -33.82 -11.49 -10.81
CA MET A 584 -33.49 -11.14 -9.44
C MET A 584 -34.64 -10.33 -8.83
N GLU A 585 -35.32 -10.88 -7.82
CA GLU A 585 -36.26 -10.11 -7.00
C GLU A 585 -35.49 -9.11 -6.13
N ARG A 586 -35.77 -7.81 -6.33
CA ARG A 586 -35.30 -6.74 -5.43
C ARG A 586 -36.41 -6.39 -4.45
N SER A 587 -36.09 -6.34 -3.15
CA SER A 587 -36.83 -5.50 -2.20
C SER A 587 -36.18 -4.12 -2.14
N ALA A 588 -36.57 -3.21 -3.04
CA ALA A 588 -36.13 -1.81 -2.99
C ALA A 588 -36.86 -1.01 -1.89
N ASP A 589 -38.05 -1.47 -1.49
CA ASP A 589 -38.94 -0.75 -0.57
C ASP A 589 -38.43 -0.75 0.88
N ASP A 590 -37.72 -1.81 1.30
CA ASP A 590 -37.20 -1.93 2.67
C ASP A 590 -36.03 -0.94 2.96
N VAL A 591 -35.16 -0.67 1.98
CA VAL A 591 -33.96 0.15 2.17
C VAL A 591 -34.32 1.63 2.36
N ALA A 592 -35.26 2.15 1.57
CA ALA A 592 -35.75 3.51 1.72
C ALA A 592 -36.47 3.71 3.06
N ALA A 593 -37.23 2.71 3.51
CA ALA A 593 -37.92 2.74 4.79
C ALA A 593 -36.95 2.75 5.99
N ILE A 594 -35.89 1.93 5.96
CA ILE A 594 -34.82 1.92 6.97
C ILE A 594 -34.13 3.29 7.05
N ARG A 595 -33.78 3.87 5.90
CA ARG A 595 -33.11 5.19 5.84
C ARG A 595 -33.97 6.30 6.46
N GLU A 596 -35.25 6.36 6.10
CA GLU A 596 -36.17 7.37 6.62
C GLU A 596 -36.44 7.18 8.12
N THR A 597 -36.58 5.93 8.57
CA THR A 597 -36.73 5.61 10.00
C THR A 597 -35.49 6.05 10.80
N THR A 598 -34.31 5.77 10.28
CA THR A 598 -33.02 6.16 10.86
C THR A 598 -32.88 7.67 10.93
N ARG A 599 -33.19 8.37 9.83
CA ARG A 599 -33.19 9.84 9.76
C ARG A 599 -34.11 10.45 10.83
N ARG A 600 -35.32 9.92 11.00
CA ARG A 600 -36.27 10.40 12.02
C ARG A 600 -35.75 10.18 13.44
N ARG A 601 -35.17 9.02 13.72
CA ARG A 601 -34.59 8.69 15.03
C ARG A 601 -33.48 9.66 15.40
N VAL A 602 -32.50 9.85 14.53
CA VAL A 602 -31.40 10.81 14.76
C VAL A 602 -31.94 12.22 14.93
N ARG A 603 -32.82 12.68 14.02
CA ARG A 603 -33.42 14.03 14.09
C ARG A 603 -34.18 14.27 15.39
N SER A 604 -34.83 13.25 15.95
CA SER A 604 -35.60 13.38 17.20
C SER A 604 -34.72 13.68 18.41
N ALA A 605 -33.48 13.17 18.42
CA ALA A 605 -32.52 13.36 19.50
C ALA A 605 -31.74 14.69 19.43
N LEU A 606 -31.86 15.44 18.32
CA LEU A 606 -31.15 16.70 18.10
C LEU A 606 -31.98 17.93 18.52
N ASN A 607 -31.30 18.98 18.97
CA ASN A 607 -31.93 20.29 19.22
C ASN A 607 -32.26 21.04 17.91
N PRO A 608 -33.07 22.13 17.91
CA PRO A 608 -33.49 22.80 16.67
C PRO A 608 -32.35 23.29 15.77
N VAL A 609 -31.23 23.74 16.34
CA VAL A 609 -30.05 24.21 15.58
C VAL A 609 -29.29 23.03 15.00
N GLU A 610 -29.08 21.99 15.80
CA GLU A 610 -28.44 20.75 15.37
C GLU A 610 -29.25 20.03 14.30
N ARG A 611 -30.59 20.09 14.34
CA ARG A 611 -31.47 19.56 13.28
C ARG A 611 -31.23 20.24 11.94
N LEU A 612 -31.10 21.57 11.94
CA LEU A 612 -30.83 22.33 10.71
C LEU A 612 -29.44 21.98 10.15
N LEU A 613 -28.42 21.90 11.02
CA LEU A 613 -27.06 21.50 10.62
C LEU A 613 -27.03 20.07 10.09
N PHE A 614 -27.70 19.13 10.77
CA PHE A 614 -27.83 17.74 10.35
C PHE A 614 -28.51 17.62 8.99
N ASP A 615 -29.66 18.27 8.79
CA ASP A 615 -30.38 18.22 7.51
C ASP A 615 -29.52 18.76 6.37
N ARG A 616 -28.83 19.88 6.58
CA ARG A 616 -27.95 20.48 5.56
C ARG A 616 -26.74 19.59 5.27
N LEU A 617 -26.14 18.99 6.31
CA LEU A 617 -25.00 18.10 6.18
C LEU A 617 -25.39 16.81 5.44
N LEU A 618 -26.51 16.19 5.83
CA LEU A 618 -27.04 14.99 5.19
C LEU A 618 -27.41 15.28 3.73
N ALA A 619 -28.18 16.33 3.46
CA ALA A 619 -28.56 16.70 2.09
C ALA A 619 -27.33 16.93 1.20
N SER A 620 -26.32 17.62 1.73
CA SER A 620 -25.09 17.85 0.97
C SER A 620 -24.22 16.59 0.82
N THR A 621 -24.26 15.66 1.77
CA THR A 621 -23.53 14.38 1.66
C THR A 621 -24.17 13.53 0.57
N VAL A 622 -25.50 13.44 0.55
CA VAL A 622 -26.26 12.75 -0.51
C VAL A 622 -25.99 13.37 -1.89
N ALA A 623 -25.98 14.70 -1.99
CA ALA A 623 -25.66 15.38 -3.24
C ALA A 623 -24.23 15.07 -3.73
N LEU A 624 -23.25 14.96 -2.83
CA LEU A 624 -21.87 14.61 -3.19
C LEU A 624 -21.71 13.15 -3.61
N ILE A 625 -22.49 12.23 -3.04
CA ILE A 625 -22.53 10.83 -3.48
C ILE A 625 -22.99 10.76 -4.94
N ASP A 626 -24.11 11.43 -5.25
CA ASP A 626 -24.65 11.48 -6.62
C ASP A 626 -23.70 12.16 -7.61
N LEU A 627 -23.10 13.30 -7.21
CA LEU A 627 -22.16 14.03 -8.07
C LEU A 627 -20.86 13.24 -8.29
N ARG A 628 -20.36 12.52 -7.29
CA ARG A 628 -19.19 11.63 -7.43
C ARG A 628 -19.42 10.61 -8.53
N GLU A 629 -20.60 9.99 -8.57
CA GLU A 629 -20.93 8.99 -9.60
C GLU A 629 -21.06 9.62 -10.98
N GLN A 630 -21.72 10.77 -11.09
CA GLN A 630 -21.81 11.50 -12.37
C GLN A 630 -20.43 11.84 -12.93
N VAL A 631 -19.54 12.34 -12.07
CA VAL A 631 -18.17 12.70 -12.47
C VAL A 631 -17.35 11.46 -12.82
N SER A 632 -17.55 10.33 -12.10
CA SER A 632 -16.93 9.05 -12.47
C SER A 632 -17.38 8.56 -13.86
N LEU A 633 -18.67 8.70 -14.19
CA LEU A 633 -19.18 8.37 -15.53
C LEU A 633 -18.62 9.31 -16.60
N LEU A 634 -18.44 10.60 -16.29
CA LEU A 634 -17.77 11.53 -17.19
C LEU A 634 -16.31 11.11 -17.48
N MET A 635 -15.59 10.64 -16.45
CA MET A 635 -14.23 10.12 -16.61
C MET A 635 -14.17 8.99 -17.65
N SER A 636 -15.11 8.04 -17.59
CA SER A 636 -15.20 6.94 -18.56
C SER A 636 -15.64 7.41 -19.95
N LYS A 637 -16.51 8.43 -20.04
CA LYS A 637 -16.87 9.04 -21.33
C LYS A 637 -15.67 9.72 -21.99
N ASP A 638 -14.89 10.48 -21.23
CA ASP A 638 -13.66 11.11 -21.71
C ASP A 638 -12.68 10.05 -22.21
N ALA A 639 -12.46 8.98 -21.42
CA ALA A 639 -11.61 7.85 -21.78
C ALA A 639 -12.07 7.17 -23.08
N PHE A 640 -13.37 6.97 -23.26
CA PHE A 640 -13.92 6.41 -24.50
C PHE A 640 -13.69 7.33 -25.72
N GLN A 641 -13.81 8.66 -25.56
CA GLN A 641 -13.48 9.58 -26.65
C GLN A 641 -11.98 9.55 -27.00
N MET A 642 -11.10 9.44 -26.00
CA MET A 642 -9.67 9.23 -26.24
C MET A 642 -9.42 7.95 -27.03
N ARG A 643 -10.09 6.85 -26.65
CA ARG A 643 -10.01 5.57 -27.37
C ARG A 643 -10.39 5.72 -28.83
N ARG A 644 -11.53 6.36 -29.13
CA ARG A 644 -11.99 6.61 -30.51
C ARG A 644 -10.94 7.35 -31.34
N ILE A 645 -10.36 8.41 -30.77
CA ILE A 645 -9.33 9.22 -31.44
C ILE A 645 -8.07 8.39 -31.71
N PHE A 646 -7.55 7.69 -30.70
CA PHE A 646 -6.32 6.91 -30.85
C PHE A 646 -6.50 5.70 -31.75
N LEU A 647 -7.65 5.03 -31.73
CA LEU A 647 -7.89 3.91 -32.62
C LEU A 647 -8.06 4.35 -34.08
N ALA A 648 -8.70 5.50 -34.34
CA ALA A 648 -8.70 6.10 -35.67
C ALA A 648 -7.28 6.43 -36.14
N LEU A 649 -6.45 7.01 -35.26
CA LEU A 649 -5.03 7.26 -35.55
C LEU A 649 -4.28 5.95 -35.85
N ALA A 650 -4.55 4.89 -35.09
CA ALA A 650 -3.97 3.57 -35.33
C ALA A 650 -4.34 3.02 -36.70
N ASP A 651 -5.60 3.19 -37.13
CA ASP A 651 -6.08 2.75 -38.45
C ASP A 651 -5.27 3.43 -39.57
N HIS A 652 -4.98 4.73 -39.46
CA HIS A 652 -4.09 5.44 -40.39
C HIS A 652 -2.64 4.91 -40.35
N LEU A 653 -2.09 4.70 -39.15
CA LEU A 653 -0.72 4.24 -38.97
C LEU A 653 -0.51 2.80 -39.48
N VAL A 654 -1.50 1.92 -39.30
CA VAL A 654 -1.48 0.56 -39.86
C VAL A 654 -1.61 0.61 -41.38
N ALA A 655 -2.53 1.40 -41.92
CA ALA A 655 -2.72 1.54 -43.37
C ALA A 655 -1.46 2.06 -44.09
N ARG A 656 -0.69 2.92 -43.44
CA ARG A 656 0.61 3.44 -43.92
C ARG A 656 1.81 2.54 -43.59
N GLY A 657 1.58 1.42 -42.89
CA GLY A 657 2.62 0.46 -42.52
C GLY A 657 3.57 0.92 -41.42
N HIS A 658 3.22 1.95 -40.65
CA HIS A 658 3.96 2.40 -39.47
C HIS A 658 3.77 1.46 -38.26
N LEU A 659 2.57 0.89 -38.11
CA LEU A 659 2.23 -0.12 -37.10
C LEU A 659 1.82 -1.46 -37.75
N THR A 660 1.78 -2.53 -36.96
CA THR A 660 1.40 -3.88 -37.46
C THR A 660 -0.05 -4.18 -37.15
N GLU A 661 -0.45 -3.93 -35.90
CA GLU A 661 -1.81 -4.14 -35.39
C GLU A 661 -2.37 -2.83 -34.84
N ARG A 662 -3.70 -2.70 -34.81
CA ARG A 662 -4.40 -1.51 -34.30
C ARG A 662 -4.04 -1.22 -32.84
N ASP A 663 -3.97 -2.27 -32.02
CA ASP A 663 -3.68 -2.18 -30.59
C ASP A 663 -2.20 -1.87 -30.26
N ASP A 664 -1.31 -1.91 -31.26
CA ASP A 664 0.11 -1.54 -31.08
C ASP A 664 0.25 -0.08 -30.60
N ILE A 665 -0.70 0.79 -30.94
CA ILE A 665 -0.67 2.20 -30.58
C ILE A 665 -0.58 2.42 -29.06
N PHE A 666 -1.20 1.55 -28.26
CA PHE A 666 -1.22 1.69 -26.80
C PHE A 666 0.16 1.43 -26.16
N TYR A 667 1.07 0.77 -26.89
CA TYR A 667 2.43 0.49 -26.45
C TYR A 667 3.42 1.62 -26.78
N LEU A 668 2.96 2.70 -27.44
CA LEU A 668 3.74 3.92 -27.65
C LEU A 668 3.32 5.00 -26.64
N THR A 669 4.23 5.89 -26.28
CA THR A 669 3.94 7.08 -25.49
C THR A 669 3.37 8.17 -26.40
N TYR A 670 2.66 9.15 -25.83
CA TYR A 670 2.12 10.25 -26.62
C TYR A 670 3.20 11.04 -27.38
N GLY A 671 4.37 11.24 -26.76
CA GLY A 671 5.52 11.89 -27.40
C GLY A 671 6.05 11.10 -28.60
N GLU A 672 6.12 9.77 -28.51
CA GLU A 672 6.52 8.91 -29.63
C GLU A 672 5.47 8.90 -30.75
N LEU A 673 4.18 9.03 -30.42
CA LEU A 673 3.13 9.16 -31.43
C LEU A 673 3.25 10.47 -32.22
N LEU A 674 3.54 11.59 -31.54
CA LEU A 674 3.82 12.87 -32.20
C LEU A 674 5.01 12.72 -33.17
N GLN A 675 6.13 12.17 -32.69
CA GLN A 675 7.32 11.93 -33.51
C GLN A 675 7.06 10.98 -34.68
N LEU A 676 6.21 9.96 -34.50
CA LEU A 676 5.85 9.02 -35.56
C LEU A 676 4.99 9.68 -36.64
N VAL A 677 4.05 10.53 -36.25
CA VAL A 677 3.19 11.28 -37.19
C VAL A 677 3.98 12.37 -37.92
N ASP A 678 4.92 13.03 -37.25
CA ASP A 678 5.80 14.04 -37.84
C ASP A 678 6.94 13.45 -38.68
N GLY A 679 7.11 12.11 -38.64
CA GLY A 679 8.14 11.39 -39.40
C GLY A 679 9.54 11.45 -38.77
N GLU A 680 9.66 11.94 -37.54
CA GLU A 680 10.90 11.96 -36.75
C GLU A 680 11.26 10.56 -36.21
N LEU A 681 10.26 9.73 -35.89
CA LEU A 681 10.45 8.36 -35.44
C LEU A 681 10.29 7.37 -36.61
N PRO A 682 11.34 6.61 -36.99
CA PRO A 682 11.24 5.61 -38.06
C PRO A 682 10.27 4.47 -37.71
N SER A 683 9.48 4.03 -38.70
CA SER A 683 8.49 2.94 -38.53
C SER A 683 9.08 1.65 -37.96
N ASP A 684 10.29 1.27 -38.38
CA ASP A 684 10.92 0.03 -37.92
C ASP A 684 11.29 0.11 -36.43
N LEU A 685 11.77 1.27 -35.98
CA LEU A 685 12.08 1.53 -34.57
C LEU A 685 10.81 1.59 -33.72
N ALA A 686 9.73 2.18 -34.23
CA ALA A 686 8.44 2.17 -33.56
C ALA A 686 7.93 0.73 -33.35
N LYS A 687 7.97 -0.12 -34.39
CA LYS A 687 7.59 -1.54 -34.30
C LYS A 687 8.48 -2.32 -33.34
N GLU A 688 9.79 -2.07 -33.36
CA GLU A 688 10.73 -2.69 -32.41
C GLU A 688 10.41 -2.30 -30.96
N THR A 689 10.13 -1.01 -30.73
CA THR A 689 9.73 -0.48 -29.41
C THR A 689 8.45 -1.15 -28.91
N VAL A 690 7.44 -1.29 -29.78
CA VAL A 690 6.20 -1.99 -29.45
C VAL A 690 6.47 -3.45 -29.05
N ARG A 691 7.25 -4.20 -29.84
CA ARG A 691 7.59 -5.60 -29.53
C ARG A 691 8.33 -5.71 -28.20
N ALA A 692 9.30 -4.82 -27.95
CA ALA A 692 10.06 -4.79 -26.71
C ALA A 692 9.17 -4.55 -25.49
N ARG A 693 8.21 -3.62 -25.58
CA ARG A 693 7.27 -3.29 -24.50
C ARG A 693 6.19 -4.36 -24.28
N LYS A 694 5.71 -5.01 -25.34
CA LYS A 694 4.85 -6.21 -25.20
C LYS A 694 5.59 -7.29 -24.39
N ALA A 695 6.83 -7.60 -24.76
CA ALA A 695 7.64 -8.59 -24.04
C ALA A 695 8.02 -8.17 -22.60
N GLU A 696 8.26 -6.87 -22.35
CA GLU A 696 8.45 -6.31 -21.00
C GLU A 696 7.21 -6.55 -20.14
N MET A 697 6.03 -6.15 -20.64
CA MET A 697 4.77 -6.30 -19.89
C MET A 697 4.40 -7.76 -19.64
N GLU A 698 4.68 -8.66 -20.58
CA GLU A 698 4.52 -10.12 -20.39
C GLU A 698 5.41 -10.65 -19.26
N ARG A 699 6.68 -10.21 -19.17
CA ARG A 699 7.56 -10.56 -18.06
C ARG A 699 7.08 -9.96 -16.74
N ASP A 700 6.68 -8.69 -16.75
CA ASP A 700 6.17 -8.00 -15.57
C ASP A 700 4.86 -8.60 -15.05
N ALA A 701 4.06 -9.22 -15.91
CA ALA A 701 2.88 -9.98 -15.52
C ALA A 701 3.24 -11.20 -14.67
N GLN A 702 4.43 -11.79 -14.86
CA GLN A 702 4.90 -12.97 -14.11
C GLN A 702 5.54 -12.62 -12.76
N ILE A 703 5.84 -11.35 -12.52
CA ILE A 703 6.44 -10.85 -11.29
C ILE A 703 5.34 -10.32 -10.37
N GLU A 704 5.45 -10.61 -9.08
CA GLU A 704 4.67 -9.94 -8.05
C GLU A 704 5.57 -8.97 -7.27
N PRO A 705 5.54 -7.68 -7.63
CA PRO A 705 6.26 -6.69 -6.85
C PRO A 705 5.51 -6.45 -5.52
N PRO A 706 6.22 -6.19 -4.41
CA PRO A 706 5.58 -5.93 -3.12
C PRO A 706 4.74 -4.66 -3.17
N ASP A 707 3.73 -4.57 -2.30
CA ASP A 707 2.82 -3.40 -2.25
C ASP A 707 3.55 -2.11 -1.92
N THR A 708 4.62 -2.22 -1.12
CA THR A 708 5.57 -1.14 -0.81
C THR A 708 6.97 -1.56 -1.24
N VAL A 709 7.70 -0.62 -1.84
CA VAL A 709 9.09 -0.77 -2.29
C VAL A 709 9.92 0.35 -1.65
N CYS A 710 11.08 0.00 -1.09
CA CYS A 710 12.00 0.95 -0.47
C CYS A 710 13.30 1.09 -1.28
N GLY A 711 13.56 2.30 -1.80
CA GLY A 711 14.71 2.60 -2.65
C GLY A 711 14.56 2.13 -4.09
N ASP A 712 15.68 1.98 -4.78
CA ASP A 712 15.71 1.60 -6.21
C ASP A 712 15.71 0.10 -6.46
N HIS A 713 15.95 -0.72 -5.44
CA HIS A 713 15.91 -2.16 -5.58
C HIS A 713 14.49 -2.66 -5.34
N VAL A 714 13.86 -3.18 -6.40
CA VAL A 714 12.53 -3.77 -6.32
C VAL A 714 12.71 -5.27 -6.19
N PRO A 715 12.26 -5.90 -5.09
CA PRO A 715 12.26 -7.35 -4.98
C PRO A 715 11.42 -7.94 -6.11
N THR A 716 12.04 -8.77 -6.93
CA THR A 716 11.39 -9.51 -8.02
C THR A 716 11.19 -10.93 -7.56
N GLN A 717 10.28 -11.14 -6.60
CA GLN A 717 9.92 -12.50 -6.25
C GLN A 717 9.08 -13.08 -7.40
N PRO A 718 9.50 -14.22 -7.98
CA PRO A 718 8.61 -14.97 -8.85
C PRO A 718 7.41 -15.41 -8.02
N VAL A 719 6.24 -15.30 -8.63
CA VAL A 719 4.97 -15.73 -8.02
C VAL A 719 5.11 -17.18 -7.55
N SER A 720 5.25 -17.36 -6.25
CA SER A 720 5.35 -18.68 -5.63
C SER A 720 3.95 -19.10 -5.21
N LEU A 721 3.39 -20.09 -5.90
CA LEU A 721 2.09 -20.66 -5.54
C LEU A 721 2.27 -21.42 -4.21
N PRO A 722 1.61 -21.03 -3.11
CA PRO A 722 1.66 -21.79 -1.87
C PRO A 722 1.16 -23.22 -2.12
N GLN A 723 2.00 -24.22 -1.85
CA GLN A 723 1.57 -25.61 -1.78
C GLN A 723 0.93 -25.85 -0.41
N ASP A 724 -0.25 -26.48 -0.38
CA ASP A 724 -0.99 -26.93 0.82
C ASP A 724 -1.78 -25.88 1.65
N GLN A 725 -2.11 -24.70 1.12
CA GLN A 725 -3.04 -23.78 1.81
C GLN A 725 -4.50 -24.27 1.76
N GLN A 726 -5.15 -24.39 2.92
CA GLN A 726 -6.58 -24.75 3.01
C GLN A 726 -7.53 -23.58 2.67
N TYR A 727 -7.08 -22.35 2.86
CA TYR A 727 -7.86 -21.15 2.55
C TYR A 727 -6.95 -19.96 2.22
N LEU A 728 -7.48 -19.05 1.40
CA LEU A 728 -6.93 -17.72 1.15
C LEU A 728 -7.57 -16.71 2.10
N VAL A 729 -6.82 -15.68 2.45
CA VAL A 729 -7.27 -14.60 3.35
C VAL A 729 -7.44 -13.31 2.56
N GLY A 730 -8.53 -12.60 2.82
CA GLY A 730 -8.75 -11.25 2.32
C GLY A 730 -9.50 -10.38 3.32
N ILE A 731 -10.09 -9.31 2.82
CA ILE A 731 -10.92 -8.36 3.53
C ILE A 731 -12.39 -8.75 3.35
N ARG A 732 -13.16 -8.66 4.42
CA ARG A 732 -14.62 -8.85 4.44
C ARG A 732 -15.29 -7.80 3.52
N GLY A 733 -15.79 -8.24 2.37
CA GLY A 733 -16.51 -7.39 1.42
C GLY A 733 -17.98 -7.31 1.79
N SER A 734 -18.66 -8.45 1.78
CA SER A 734 -20.09 -8.58 2.05
C SER A 734 -20.35 -9.87 2.84
N SER A 735 -21.17 -9.78 3.88
CA SER A 735 -21.47 -10.87 4.82
C SER A 735 -22.18 -12.05 4.16
N GLY A 736 -22.09 -13.22 4.79
CA GLY A 736 -22.70 -14.47 4.33
C GLY A 736 -21.68 -15.47 3.78
N MET A 737 -22.18 -16.65 3.39
CA MET A 737 -21.36 -17.74 2.90
C MET A 737 -21.96 -18.35 1.64
N ALA A 738 -21.13 -18.56 0.62
CA ALA A 738 -21.52 -19.19 -0.64
C ALA A 738 -20.51 -20.25 -1.07
N ARG A 739 -21.00 -21.33 -1.66
CA ARG A 739 -20.18 -22.43 -2.18
C ARG A 739 -20.52 -22.66 -3.64
N GLY A 740 -19.52 -22.66 -4.51
CA GLY A 740 -19.73 -22.80 -5.95
C GLY A 740 -18.46 -23.18 -6.71
N ARG A 741 -18.57 -23.28 -8.03
CA ARG A 741 -17.41 -23.43 -8.93
C ARG A 741 -16.78 -22.07 -9.18
N ALA A 742 -15.48 -21.95 -8.98
CA ALA A 742 -14.75 -20.73 -9.31
C ALA A 742 -14.82 -20.47 -10.82
N ARG A 743 -15.13 -19.22 -11.20
CA ARG A 743 -15.06 -18.72 -12.57
C ARG A 743 -14.12 -17.55 -12.63
N ILE A 744 -12.96 -17.76 -13.24
CA ILE A 744 -11.92 -16.74 -13.31
C ILE A 744 -12.17 -15.87 -14.53
N VAL A 745 -12.46 -14.59 -14.29
CA VAL A 745 -12.76 -13.62 -15.35
C VAL A 745 -11.84 -12.41 -15.18
N LEU A 746 -10.95 -12.21 -16.14
CA LEU A 746 -9.98 -11.09 -16.14
C LEU A 746 -10.52 -9.86 -16.87
N ASP A 747 -11.36 -10.08 -17.87
CA ASP A 747 -12.08 -9.04 -18.59
C ASP A 747 -13.56 -9.46 -18.71
N PRO A 748 -14.51 -8.57 -18.43
CA PRO A 748 -15.93 -8.89 -18.48
C PRO A 748 -16.40 -9.37 -19.86
N SER A 749 -15.71 -8.98 -20.93
CA SER A 749 -16.00 -9.46 -22.28
C SER A 749 -15.62 -10.91 -22.55
N GLN A 750 -14.77 -11.48 -21.71
CA GLN A 750 -14.33 -12.87 -21.77
C GLN A 750 -15.13 -13.77 -20.83
N ALA A 751 -16.14 -13.22 -20.15
CA ALA A 751 -16.91 -13.95 -19.18
C ALA A 751 -17.61 -15.16 -19.86
N PRO A 752 -17.50 -16.37 -19.29
CA PRO A 752 -18.12 -17.53 -19.88
C PRO A 752 -19.64 -17.39 -19.86
N VAL A 753 -20.25 -17.71 -21.00
CA VAL A 753 -21.70 -17.74 -21.21
C VAL A 753 -22.45 -18.49 -20.10
N SER A 754 -21.86 -19.58 -19.60
CA SER A 754 -22.49 -20.50 -18.64
C SER A 754 -22.50 -20.03 -17.18
N LEU A 755 -22.18 -18.76 -16.90
CA LEU A 755 -22.17 -18.22 -15.53
C LEU A 755 -23.55 -18.32 -14.86
N SER A 756 -23.61 -18.95 -13.69
CA SER A 756 -24.85 -19.15 -12.91
C SER A 756 -24.67 -18.92 -11.40
N GLN A 757 -25.76 -19.03 -10.63
CA GLN A 757 -25.74 -18.88 -9.17
C GLN A 757 -24.90 -19.94 -8.45
N ASP A 758 -24.59 -21.06 -9.13
CA ASP A 758 -23.70 -22.10 -8.62
C ASP A 758 -22.21 -21.75 -8.80
N ASP A 759 -21.91 -20.62 -9.44
CA ASP A 759 -20.54 -20.18 -9.71
C ASP A 759 -20.13 -19.05 -8.75
N ILE A 760 -18.87 -19.07 -8.34
CA ILE A 760 -18.19 -18.01 -7.58
C ILE A 760 -17.33 -17.23 -8.57
N LEU A 761 -17.61 -15.94 -8.73
CA LEU A 761 -16.85 -15.10 -9.64
C LEU A 761 -15.52 -14.69 -9.01
N VAL A 762 -14.40 -15.00 -9.66
CA VAL A 762 -13.04 -14.65 -9.23
C VAL A 762 -12.47 -13.63 -10.22
N VAL A 763 -12.16 -12.42 -9.75
CA VAL A 763 -11.77 -11.28 -10.58
C VAL A 763 -10.56 -10.54 -10.01
N PRO A 764 -9.78 -9.83 -10.83
CA PRO A 764 -8.70 -8.99 -10.32
C PRO A 764 -9.24 -7.77 -9.54
N PHE A 765 -10.31 -7.16 -10.07
CA PHE A 765 -11.03 -6.02 -9.49
C PHE A 765 -12.42 -5.92 -10.13
N THR A 766 -13.27 -5.00 -9.65
CA THR A 766 -14.52 -4.66 -10.34
C THR A 766 -14.73 -3.16 -10.43
N ASP A 767 -15.31 -2.72 -11.53
CA ASP A 767 -15.79 -1.36 -11.79
C ASP A 767 -17.22 -1.43 -12.37
N VAL A 768 -17.84 -0.29 -12.70
CA VAL A 768 -19.20 -0.20 -13.25
C VAL A 768 -19.40 -1.12 -14.45
N GLY A 769 -18.36 -1.28 -15.29
CA GLY A 769 -18.37 -2.18 -16.45
C GLY A 769 -18.52 -3.68 -16.14
N TRP A 770 -18.30 -4.09 -14.88
CA TRP A 770 -18.45 -5.47 -14.42
C TRP A 770 -19.85 -5.78 -13.89
N THR A 771 -20.63 -4.74 -13.57
CA THR A 771 -21.98 -4.87 -13.00
C THR A 771 -22.87 -5.89 -13.72
N PRO A 772 -22.88 -5.98 -15.08
CA PRO A 772 -23.66 -6.99 -15.79
C PRO A 772 -23.32 -8.45 -15.40
N LEU A 773 -22.07 -8.72 -15.03
CA LEU A 773 -21.63 -10.07 -14.65
C LEU A 773 -21.93 -10.42 -13.21
N LEU A 774 -21.99 -9.41 -12.34
CA LEU A 774 -22.25 -9.58 -10.90
C LEU A 774 -23.68 -10.04 -10.64
N SER A 775 -24.62 -9.76 -11.56
CA SER A 775 -25.97 -10.31 -11.49
C SER A 775 -25.99 -11.80 -11.84
N GLY A 776 -26.37 -12.63 -10.87
CA GLY A 776 -26.63 -14.06 -11.08
C GLY A 776 -25.48 -15.00 -10.75
N VAL A 777 -24.44 -14.56 -10.02
CA VAL A 777 -23.41 -15.43 -9.42
C VAL A 777 -23.71 -15.70 -7.93
N GLY A 778 -23.15 -16.76 -7.35
CA GLY A 778 -23.37 -17.14 -5.95
C GLY A 778 -22.53 -16.35 -4.95
N GLY A 779 -21.39 -15.80 -5.37
CA GLY A 779 -20.47 -15.03 -4.53
C GLY A 779 -19.30 -14.46 -5.33
N ILE A 780 -18.53 -13.57 -4.71
CA ILE A 780 -17.46 -12.80 -5.39
C ILE A 780 -16.14 -12.90 -4.61
N VAL A 781 -15.05 -13.15 -5.32
CA VAL A 781 -13.67 -13.05 -4.83
C VAL A 781 -12.92 -12.05 -5.69
N ALA A 782 -12.36 -11.01 -5.09
CA ALA A 782 -11.57 -10.00 -5.81
C ALA A 782 -10.14 -9.88 -5.26
N GLU A 783 -9.15 -9.77 -6.14
CA GLU A 783 -7.74 -9.58 -5.74
C GLU A 783 -7.45 -8.20 -5.15
N THR A 784 -8.20 -7.19 -5.58
CA THR A 784 -8.06 -5.81 -5.13
C THR A 784 -9.38 -5.28 -4.58
N GLY A 785 -9.31 -4.41 -3.57
CA GLY A 785 -10.42 -3.60 -3.08
C GLY A 785 -10.58 -3.62 -1.56
N GLY A 786 -10.93 -2.48 -0.97
CA GLY A 786 -11.27 -2.37 0.45
C GLY A 786 -12.75 -2.66 0.77
N GLN A 787 -13.14 -2.52 2.04
CA GLN A 787 -14.53 -2.69 2.49
C GLN A 787 -15.52 -1.68 1.87
N LEU A 788 -15.00 -0.57 1.33
CA LEU A 788 -15.77 0.49 0.67
C LEU A 788 -15.55 0.47 -0.86
N SER A 789 -14.90 -0.57 -1.39
CA SER A 789 -14.70 -0.73 -2.83
C SER A 789 -16.03 -0.92 -3.56
N HIS A 790 -16.02 -0.64 -4.87
CA HIS A 790 -17.17 -0.90 -5.74
C HIS A 790 -17.64 -2.36 -5.61
N THR A 791 -16.72 -3.33 -5.58
CA THR A 791 -17.02 -4.75 -5.38
C THR A 791 -17.82 -4.98 -4.11
N ALA A 792 -17.36 -4.45 -2.98
CA ALA A 792 -18.00 -4.66 -1.68
C ALA A 792 -19.38 -3.98 -1.59
N ILE A 793 -19.52 -2.78 -2.16
CA ILE A 793 -20.79 -2.05 -2.21
C ILE A 793 -21.81 -2.85 -3.03
N VAL A 794 -21.44 -3.22 -4.25
CA VAL A 794 -22.34 -3.93 -5.17
C VAL A 794 -22.69 -5.32 -4.66
N ALA A 795 -21.74 -6.04 -4.04
CA ALA A 795 -22.01 -7.33 -3.41
C ALA A 795 -23.04 -7.21 -2.28
N ARG A 796 -22.94 -6.20 -1.41
CA ARG A 796 -23.91 -5.96 -0.33
C ARG A 796 -25.29 -5.64 -0.86
N GLU A 797 -25.37 -4.90 -1.97
CA GLU A 797 -26.63 -4.55 -2.60
C GLU A 797 -27.33 -5.75 -3.24
N TYR A 798 -26.56 -6.69 -3.80
CA TYR A 798 -27.10 -7.96 -4.32
C TYR A 798 -27.23 -9.05 -3.24
N GLY A 799 -26.82 -8.78 -2.00
CA GLY A 799 -26.80 -9.79 -0.94
C GLY A 799 -25.83 -10.95 -1.20
N LEU A 800 -24.80 -10.74 -2.02
CA LEU A 800 -23.81 -11.74 -2.38
C LEU A 800 -22.69 -11.77 -1.34
N PRO A 801 -22.29 -12.95 -0.83
CA PRO A 801 -21.06 -13.12 -0.06
C PRO A 801 -19.84 -12.69 -0.86
N ALA A 802 -18.99 -11.83 -0.27
CA ALA A 802 -17.80 -11.34 -0.97
C ALA A 802 -16.59 -11.19 -0.06
N VAL A 803 -15.44 -11.63 -0.57
CA VAL A 803 -14.11 -11.38 0.02
C VAL A 803 -13.25 -10.66 -1.02
N VAL A 804 -12.70 -9.52 -0.64
CA VAL A 804 -11.92 -8.62 -1.51
C VAL A 804 -10.48 -8.54 -1.01
N SER A 805 -9.54 -7.99 -1.78
CA SER A 805 -8.11 -8.02 -1.44
C SER A 805 -7.57 -9.43 -1.15
N VAL A 806 -8.08 -10.45 -1.85
CA VAL A 806 -7.58 -11.82 -1.77
C VAL A 806 -6.40 -11.94 -2.73
N LYS A 807 -5.19 -11.77 -2.21
CA LYS A 807 -3.97 -11.74 -3.03
C LYS A 807 -3.91 -12.98 -3.93
N GLN A 808 -3.64 -12.74 -5.21
CA GLN A 808 -3.45 -13.76 -6.25
C GLN A 808 -4.63 -14.73 -6.47
N ALA A 809 -5.85 -14.39 -6.05
CA ALA A 809 -7.01 -15.27 -6.21
C ALA A 809 -7.20 -15.78 -7.65
N THR A 810 -6.92 -14.96 -8.68
CA THR A 810 -7.07 -15.34 -10.09
C THR A 810 -6.01 -16.34 -10.59
N ARG A 811 -4.94 -16.55 -9.81
CA ARG A 811 -3.85 -17.48 -10.13
C ARG A 811 -3.83 -18.71 -9.22
N LEU A 812 -4.16 -18.52 -7.94
CA LEU A 812 -4.18 -19.57 -6.93
C LEU A 812 -5.41 -20.48 -7.05
N ILE A 813 -6.54 -19.90 -7.40
CA ILE A 813 -7.76 -20.65 -7.67
C ILE A 813 -7.70 -21.14 -9.11
N GLN A 814 -8.06 -22.40 -9.35
CA GLN A 814 -8.18 -22.95 -10.70
C GLN A 814 -9.61 -22.75 -11.24
N ASP A 815 -9.75 -22.45 -12.53
CA ASP A 815 -11.09 -22.32 -13.12
C ASP A 815 -11.87 -23.64 -12.98
N GLY A 816 -13.12 -23.56 -12.54
CA GLY A 816 -13.98 -24.70 -12.23
C GLY A 816 -13.75 -25.34 -10.86
N GLN A 817 -12.72 -24.95 -10.10
CA GLN A 817 -12.45 -25.47 -8.75
C GLN A 817 -13.61 -25.14 -7.81
N ARG A 818 -14.03 -26.09 -6.96
CA ARG A 818 -15.01 -25.79 -5.91
C ARG A 818 -14.35 -24.98 -4.79
N VAL A 819 -14.90 -23.81 -4.51
CA VAL A 819 -14.46 -22.92 -3.44
C VAL A 819 -15.63 -22.52 -2.55
N THR A 820 -15.34 -22.21 -1.29
CA THR A 820 -16.31 -21.64 -0.35
C THR A 820 -15.86 -20.24 0.03
N VAL A 821 -16.68 -19.24 -0.25
CA VAL A 821 -16.45 -17.84 0.11
C VAL A 821 -17.17 -17.58 1.43
N ASP A 822 -16.41 -17.23 2.46
CA ASP A 822 -16.93 -16.81 3.76
C ASP A 822 -16.65 -15.31 3.93
N GLY A 823 -17.67 -14.51 3.62
CA GLY A 823 -17.64 -13.06 3.72
C GLY A 823 -17.63 -12.54 5.16
N ASP A 824 -18.03 -13.36 6.13
CA ASP A 824 -18.07 -12.99 7.55
C ASP A 824 -16.68 -13.08 8.19
N SER A 825 -15.91 -14.12 7.86
CA SER A 825 -14.53 -14.25 8.32
C SER A 825 -13.51 -13.56 7.41
N GLY A 826 -13.83 -13.36 6.12
CA GLY A 826 -12.91 -12.82 5.12
C GLY A 826 -11.99 -13.90 4.54
N ARG A 827 -12.46 -15.14 4.43
CA ARG A 827 -11.68 -16.30 3.98
C ARG A 827 -12.31 -16.97 2.76
N VAL A 828 -11.45 -17.50 1.88
CA VAL A 828 -11.86 -18.30 0.72
C VAL A 828 -11.24 -19.68 0.83
N TYR A 829 -12.04 -20.70 1.12
CA TYR A 829 -11.56 -22.07 1.32
C TYR A 829 -11.33 -22.79 -0.02
N LEU A 830 -10.13 -23.33 -0.19
CA LEU A 830 -9.66 -24.05 -1.37
C LEU A 830 -9.91 -25.55 -1.19
N GLY A 831 -11.14 -26.01 -1.44
CA GLY A 831 -11.49 -27.43 -1.31
C GLY A 831 -12.70 -27.70 -0.42
N ARG A 832 -12.71 -28.86 0.24
CA ARG A 832 -13.94 -29.50 0.72
C ARG A 832 -14.53 -28.92 1.98
#